data_AF-A0A9P6TF28-F1
#
_entry.id   AF-A0A9P6TF28-F1
#
_cell.length_a   1.000
_cell.length_b   1.000
_cell.length_c   1.000
_cell.angle_alpha   90.00
_cell.angle_beta   90.00
_cell.angle_gamma   90.00
#
_symmetry.space_group_name_H-M   'P 1'
#
loop_
_entity.id
_entity.type
_entity.pdbx_description
1 polymer ?
#
loop_
_entity_poly.entity_id
_entity_poly.type
_entity_poly.pdbx_seq_one_letter_code
_entity_poly.pdbx_strand_id
1 'polypeptide(L)'
;MLIRIRSQTGTARYELSPSDDIHNLVLKILADAPSADPSTLALSNQPKGGEKLVSNIRGPLNQLGIKHGDLLFASYKELASLASAPEPSTISNFAAGPTPPLAPRSSSGLQVEQKGRQAWKDVKEHDVDALLEKDDGKIPRKRDGKFCRHGDRSMCDYCMPLEPYDPAHHAECGIKHLSFQAHLRKLNAATNKPESGASYIPPLEELDYRVVIPCPSQTHSPFPAGICSKCQPSAITLQLQPYRMVDHVEFATPALIENLLEFWRKTGCQRFGYLLGRYERYDQVPLGVKAVVEAIHEPPQQGELDGIQIGLPWDEEGKLEDLAQICGMQIVGMIYTDLIPDESTPEAKATGKVVYKRHAQSFFLSSLETIFAAHQQDKRPNPSRFSASGKFSSKFVTCVLTGNQDGGIDVNAYQASDQAVAMVKADMIEASVDPGIVRLKEEDRGQIQSSRSARYIPDVFYRYKNKYGIDVKENAKPCFPVDYLLVSLTHGFPALPSPSFRTPVPFSIENRAGLHDQSMDLIVNRLGSVLRKVIDSFPQPHSEYDTKGKGKERDEECLLELQTYLSDWHLIAFIDTIGIFDRPDLAYLAKFALCQDPNAFQSAAEDLFRTNSWQTFIMIVKETLPGSRVPVQNHASGSSNGVGDFPDIPAELYDDVHMTGATPQATNDHDVIQQNPGGSACPHCTFENEPGTTDCAVCGLPIS
;
A
#
# COMPACT_ATOMS: atom_id res chain seq x y z
N MET A 1 29.03 60.49 16.40
CA MET A 1 27.76 60.71 15.65
C MET A 1 26.61 60.34 16.57
N LEU A 2 25.49 61.08 16.51
CA LEU A 2 24.41 60.93 17.48
C LEU A 2 23.18 60.26 16.85
N ILE A 3 22.77 59.13 17.40
CA ILE A 3 21.53 58.41 17.04
C ILE A 3 20.53 58.62 18.18
N ARG A 4 19.26 58.81 17.84
CA ARG A 4 18.15 58.90 18.82
C ARG A 4 17.36 57.59 18.78
N ILE A 5 17.04 57.02 19.93
CA ILE A 5 16.22 55.81 20.02
C ILE A 5 15.03 56.05 20.94
N ARG A 6 13.82 55.78 20.45
CA ARG A 6 12.59 55.78 21.23
C ARG A 6 12.18 54.35 21.57
N SER A 7 12.21 54.03 22.85
CA SER A 7 11.74 52.77 23.44
C SER A 7 10.38 52.97 24.13
N GLN A 8 9.88 51.94 24.78
CA GLN A 8 8.77 52.06 25.74
C GLN A 8 9.19 52.85 27.01
N THR A 9 10.47 52.79 27.39
CA THR A 9 11.03 53.49 28.57
C THR A 9 11.35 54.97 28.35
N GLY A 10 11.47 55.45 27.10
CA GLY A 10 11.72 56.87 26.85
C GLY A 10 12.26 57.20 25.45
N THR A 11 13.11 58.23 25.37
CA THR A 11 13.84 58.57 24.13
C THR A 11 15.29 58.93 24.45
N ALA A 12 16.17 57.94 24.34
CA ALA A 12 17.60 58.03 24.59
C ALA A 12 18.38 58.63 23.41
N ARG A 13 19.64 59.02 23.65
CA ARG A 13 20.56 59.55 22.64
C ARG A 13 21.93 58.89 22.79
N TYR A 14 22.39 58.19 21.77
CA TYR A 14 23.65 57.47 21.79
C TYR A 14 24.67 58.10 20.85
N GLU A 15 25.84 58.42 21.37
CA GLU A 15 27.04 58.74 20.59
C GLU A 15 27.76 57.44 20.21
N LEU A 16 28.02 57.26 18.91
CA LEU A 16 28.77 56.15 18.29
C LEU A 16 29.62 56.67 17.11
N SER A 17 30.58 55.89 16.62
CA SER A 17 31.26 56.17 15.36
C SER A 17 30.47 55.67 14.15
N PRO A 18 30.56 56.28 12.95
CA PRO A 18 29.92 55.76 11.73
C PRO A 18 30.40 54.36 11.30
N SER A 19 31.55 53.93 11.81
CA SER A 19 32.20 52.63 11.58
C SER A 19 31.88 51.59 12.66
N ASP A 20 31.17 51.95 13.74
CA ASP A 20 30.79 51.00 14.79
C ASP A 20 29.77 49.98 14.24
N ASP A 21 29.88 48.72 14.65
CA ASP A 21 28.86 47.70 14.39
C ASP A 21 27.59 47.99 15.20
N ILE A 22 26.43 47.62 14.65
CA ILE A 22 25.12 47.77 15.32
C ILE A 22 25.07 47.10 16.71
N HIS A 23 25.89 46.08 16.98
CA HIS A 23 26.00 45.47 18.31
C HIS A 23 26.35 46.50 19.41
N ASN A 24 27.19 47.51 19.10
CA ASN A 24 27.52 48.59 20.04
C ASN A 24 26.34 49.53 20.33
N LEU A 25 25.38 49.65 19.40
CA LEU A 25 24.12 50.35 19.62
C LEU A 25 23.18 49.52 20.50
N VAL A 26 23.10 48.22 20.24
CA VAL A 26 22.26 47.25 20.97
C VAL A 26 22.65 47.17 22.45
N LEU A 27 23.95 47.07 22.75
CA LEU A 27 24.44 47.06 24.13
C LEU A 27 24.04 48.33 24.90
N LYS A 28 24.01 49.50 24.25
CA LYS A 28 23.56 50.75 24.89
C LYS A 28 22.05 50.78 25.12
N ILE A 29 21.24 50.23 24.20
CA ILE A 29 19.78 50.09 24.40
C ILE A 29 19.49 49.20 25.62
N LEU A 30 20.16 48.05 25.74
CA LEU A 30 19.93 47.11 26.84
C LEU A 30 20.45 47.63 28.19
N ALA A 31 21.47 48.49 28.20
CA ALA A 31 21.92 49.18 29.40
C ALA A 31 20.88 50.19 29.92
N ASP A 32 20.20 50.92 29.03
CA ASP A 32 19.13 51.87 29.36
C ASP A 32 17.76 51.17 29.62
N ALA A 33 17.64 49.88 29.28
CA ALA A 33 16.40 49.10 29.41
C ALA A 33 16.65 47.69 29.99
N PRO A 34 17.07 47.56 31.27
CA PRO A 34 17.43 46.28 31.89
C PRO A 34 16.25 45.31 32.10
N SER A 35 15.00 45.76 31.92
CA SER A 35 13.81 44.90 31.90
C SER A 35 13.60 44.18 30.55
N ALA A 36 14.26 44.61 29.47
CA ALA A 36 14.04 44.09 28.12
C ALA A 36 14.61 42.68 27.94
N ASP A 37 13.80 41.78 27.36
CA ASP A 37 14.27 40.49 26.85
C ASP A 37 15.11 40.71 25.57
N PRO A 38 16.43 40.46 25.58
CA PRO A 38 17.30 40.72 24.43
C PRO A 38 16.95 39.90 23.19
N SER A 39 16.28 38.74 23.35
CA SER A 39 15.85 37.89 22.25
C SER A 39 14.67 38.47 21.46
N THR A 40 13.95 39.43 22.05
CA THR A 40 12.76 40.07 21.46
C THR A 40 13.02 41.46 20.89
N LEU A 41 14.24 41.99 21.05
CA LEU A 41 14.58 43.35 20.65
C LEU A 41 14.54 43.51 19.12
N ALA A 42 13.67 44.40 18.64
CA ALA A 42 13.57 44.79 17.24
C ALA A 42 13.73 46.31 17.06
N LEU A 43 14.19 46.71 15.88
CA LEU A 43 14.38 48.11 15.50
C LEU A 43 13.59 48.45 14.24
N SER A 44 12.97 49.63 14.22
CA SER A 44 12.32 50.21 13.04
C SER A 44 12.75 51.67 12.82
N ASN A 45 12.67 52.11 11.57
CA ASN A 45 12.76 53.53 11.18
C ASN A 45 11.39 54.23 11.14
N GLN A 46 10.30 53.52 11.47
CA GLN A 46 8.93 54.02 11.51
C GLN A 46 8.28 53.75 12.88
N PRO A 47 7.34 54.59 13.34
CA PRO A 47 6.73 54.46 14.67
C PRO A 47 5.78 53.27 14.85
N LYS A 48 5.37 52.61 13.75
CA LYS A 48 4.60 51.35 13.73
C LYS A 48 4.94 50.58 12.46
N GLY A 49 5.26 49.30 12.58
CA GLY A 49 5.63 48.46 11.44
C GLY A 49 7.08 48.68 10.96
N GLY A 50 7.54 47.81 10.06
CA GLY A 50 8.94 47.81 9.58
C GLY A 50 9.97 47.27 10.58
N GLU A 51 9.54 46.80 11.75
CA GLU A 51 10.38 46.27 12.82
C GLU A 51 11.17 45.04 12.36
N LYS A 52 12.50 45.13 12.43
CA LYS A 52 13.44 44.03 12.17
C LYS A 52 14.08 43.59 13.47
N LEU A 53 13.96 42.29 13.77
CA LEU A 53 14.57 41.67 14.95
C LEU A 53 16.10 41.82 14.88
N VAL A 54 16.71 42.31 15.96
CA VAL A 54 18.14 42.70 16.01
C VAL A 54 19.08 41.54 15.68
N SER A 55 18.71 40.30 16.03
CA SER A 55 19.46 39.08 15.69
C SER A 55 19.75 38.93 14.19
N ASN A 56 18.90 39.54 13.36
CA ASN A 56 18.92 39.39 11.90
C ASN A 56 19.59 40.60 11.21
N ILE A 57 20.20 41.51 11.97
CA ILE A 57 20.92 42.70 11.49
C ILE A 57 22.38 42.61 11.93
N ARG A 58 23.33 42.80 11.01
CA ARG A 58 24.78 42.80 11.28
C ARG A 58 25.49 43.81 10.40
N GLY A 59 26.64 44.31 10.84
CA GLY A 59 27.48 45.22 10.08
C GLY A 59 27.52 46.65 10.64
N PRO A 60 28.41 47.49 10.09
CA PRO A 60 28.61 48.86 10.55
C PRO A 60 27.40 49.74 10.22
N LEU A 61 27.13 50.69 11.12
CA LEU A 61 25.93 51.54 11.08
C LEU A 61 25.78 52.32 9.76
N ASN A 62 26.89 52.68 9.11
CA ASN A 62 26.89 53.34 7.80
C ASN A 62 26.35 52.45 6.65
N GLN A 63 26.67 51.15 6.63
CA GLN A 63 26.16 50.20 5.64
C GLN A 63 24.68 49.87 5.87
N LEU A 64 24.24 49.93 7.13
CA LEU A 64 22.84 49.81 7.52
C LEU A 64 22.02 51.08 7.24
N GLY A 65 22.65 52.11 6.66
CA GLY A 65 22.01 53.36 6.23
C GLY A 65 21.68 54.35 7.35
N ILE A 66 22.12 54.08 8.58
CA ILE A 66 21.82 54.90 9.78
C ILE A 66 22.76 56.11 9.80
N LYS A 67 22.18 57.31 9.89
CA LYS A 67 22.86 58.60 9.78
C LYS A 67 22.84 59.39 11.08
N HIS A 68 23.71 60.40 11.15
CA HIS A 68 23.70 61.36 12.26
C HIS A 68 22.32 62.05 12.34
N GLY A 69 21.69 61.98 13.51
CA GLY A 69 20.42 62.62 13.81
C GLY A 69 19.19 61.74 13.61
N ASP A 70 19.32 60.54 13.05
CA ASP A 70 18.19 59.63 12.84
C ASP A 70 17.47 59.27 14.16
N LEU A 71 16.17 58.99 14.05
CA LEU A 71 15.32 58.50 15.13
C LEU A 71 14.86 57.09 14.79
N LEU A 72 15.32 56.10 15.56
CA LEU A 72 14.87 54.72 15.48
C LEU A 72 13.89 54.41 16.61
N PHE A 73 13.01 53.45 16.38
CA PHE A 73 12.04 52.95 17.35
C PHE A 73 12.47 51.54 17.79
N ALA A 74 12.50 51.28 19.09
CA ALA A 74 12.91 50.02 19.68
C ALA A 74 11.71 49.34 20.38
N SER A 75 11.37 48.14 19.93
CA SER A 75 10.35 47.27 20.52
C SER A 75 11.00 46.05 21.15
N TYR A 76 10.45 45.60 22.28
CA TYR A 76 10.88 44.44 23.05
C TYR A 76 9.77 44.03 24.03
N LYS A 77 9.82 42.81 24.53
CA LYS A 77 9.02 42.37 25.69
C LYS A 77 9.83 42.57 26.97
N GLU A 78 9.15 42.74 28.09
CA GLU A 78 9.81 42.75 29.40
C GLU A 78 9.88 41.34 30.00
N LEU A 79 10.97 41.05 30.70
CA LEU A 79 11.18 39.81 31.44
C LEU A 79 10.27 39.80 32.69
N ALA A 80 9.34 38.85 32.74
CA ALA A 80 8.37 38.74 33.83
C ALA A 80 9.04 38.44 35.17
N SER A 81 8.97 39.37 36.12
CA SER A 81 9.53 39.22 37.46
C SER A 81 8.71 38.22 38.30
N LEU A 82 9.38 37.18 38.82
CA LEU A 82 8.78 36.15 39.67
C LEU A 82 8.36 36.70 41.05
N ALA A 83 7.07 37.04 41.21
CA ALA A 83 6.52 37.46 42.51
C ALA A 83 5.01 37.21 42.66
N SER A 84 4.62 35.98 43.01
CA SER A 84 3.45 35.65 43.88
C SER A 84 3.37 34.12 44.08
N ALA A 85 2.99 33.68 45.27
CA ALA A 85 3.00 32.25 45.66
C ALA A 85 1.65 31.55 45.44
N PRO A 86 1.63 30.23 45.21
CA PRO A 86 0.43 29.40 45.32
C PRO A 86 0.19 28.96 46.77
N GLU A 87 -1.06 28.97 47.23
CA GLU A 87 -1.49 28.28 48.46
C GLU A 87 -1.86 26.81 48.17
N PRO A 88 -1.82 25.91 49.17
CA PRO A 88 -1.59 24.48 48.92
C PRO A 88 -2.86 23.61 48.81
N SER A 89 -2.76 22.56 47.99
CA SER A 89 -3.65 21.40 48.02
C SER A 89 -3.10 20.30 48.94
N THR A 90 -3.99 19.57 49.63
CA THR A 90 -3.62 18.66 50.73
C THR A 90 -3.26 17.23 50.29
N ILE A 91 -2.15 16.76 50.85
CA ILE A 91 -1.55 15.41 50.82
C ILE A 91 -2.56 14.31 51.20
N SER A 92 -2.74 13.22 50.44
CA SER A 92 -2.03 11.91 50.54
C SER A 92 -2.72 10.86 49.63
N ASN A 93 -2.24 9.66 49.26
CA ASN A 93 -0.93 8.94 49.21
C ASN A 93 -1.16 7.72 48.21
N PHE A 94 -0.37 6.63 48.01
CA PHE A 94 0.76 5.97 48.69
C PHE A 94 1.67 5.18 47.69
N ALA A 95 2.44 4.22 48.20
CA ALA A 95 3.46 3.32 47.60
C ALA A 95 2.94 2.14 46.74
N ALA A 96 3.76 1.36 45.99
CA ALA A 96 5.09 1.56 45.36
C ALA A 96 5.48 0.32 44.50
N GLY A 97 6.32 0.48 43.47
CA GLY A 97 6.94 -0.60 42.68
C GLY A 97 7.87 -0.05 41.57
N PRO A 98 9.03 -0.67 41.22
CA PRO A 98 10.11 0.05 40.52
C PRO A 98 10.45 -0.41 39.08
N THR A 99 10.90 0.53 38.24
CA THR A 99 11.68 0.29 37.00
C THR A 99 12.73 1.41 36.75
N PRO A 100 13.80 1.17 35.96
CA PRO A 100 14.92 2.12 35.76
C PRO A 100 14.64 3.26 34.74
N PRO A 101 15.52 4.27 34.62
CA PRO A 101 15.18 5.57 34.04
C PRO A 101 15.31 5.68 32.51
N LEU A 102 14.38 6.44 31.90
CA LEU A 102 14.48 6.95 30.53
C LEU A 102 15.02 8.38 30.52
N ALA A 103 15.88 8.70 29.55
CA ALA A 103 16.48 10.03 29.39
C ALA A 103 15.45 11.08 28.90
N PRO A 104 15.57 12.37 29.32
CA PRO A 104 14.65 13.42 28.91
C PRO A 104 14.77 13.74 27.42
N ARG A 105 13.68 13.58 26.68
CA ARG A 105 13.61 13.94 25.24
C ARG A 105 13.42 15.45 25.07
N SER A 106 14.23 16.06 24.22
CA SER A 106 14.19 17.50 23.94
C SER A 106 12.87 17.92 23.27
N SER A 107 12.21 18.93 23.82
CA SER A 107 10.90 19.43 23.37
C SER A 107 11.00 20.37 22.15
N SER A 108 11.31 19.80 20.98
CA SER A 108 11.37 20.53 19.70
C SER A 108 9.97 20.83 19.11
N GLY A 109 9.19 21.63 19.81
CA GLY A 109 8.01 22.30 19.24
C GLY A 109 8.40 23.40 18.24
N LEU A 110 7.44 23.84 17.42
CA LEU A 110 7.57 24.97 16.47
C LEU A 110 8.43 24.76 15.19
N GLN A 111 8.41 23.56 14.59
CA GLN A 111 8.82 23.38 13.17
C GLN A 111 7.73 22.81 12.24
N VAL A 112 6.56 22.42 12.75
CA VAL A 112 5.55 21.67 11.97
C VAL A 112 4.85 22.54 10.90
N GLU A 113 4.51 23.80 11.21
CA GLU A 113 3.62 24.59 10.35
C GLU A 113 4.21 25.04 9.00
N GLN A 114 5.55 25.16 8.87
CA GLN A 114 6.15 25.54 7.59
C GLN A 114 6.21 24.38 6.59
N LYS A 115 6.41 23.13 7.05
CA LYS A 115 6.36 21.95 6.17
C LYS A 115 4.98 21.78 5.52
N GLY A 116 3.90 22.03 6.26
CA GLY A 116 2.54 21.90 5.74
C GLY A 116 2.23 22.82 4.54
N ARG A 117 2.81 24.03 4.48
CA ARG A 117 2.50 25.01 3.42
C ARG A 117 3.18 24.75 2.07
N GLN A 118 4.13 23.82 2.01
CA GLN A 118 4.83 23.45 0.77
C GLN A 118 4.99 21.93 0.63
N ALA A 119 4.15 21.15 1.31
CA ALA A 119 4.19 19.68 1.30
C ALA A 119 4.26 19.10 -0.12
N TRP A 120 3.53 19.71 -1.05
CA TRP A 120 3.47 19.39 -2.48
C TRP A 120 4.79 19.45 -3.25
N LYS A 121 5.84 20.13 -2.73
CA LYS A 121 7.12 20.25 -3.43
C LYS A 121 8.01 19.02 -3.32
N ASP A 122 7.95 18.33 -2.18
CA ASP A 122 8.83 17.21 -1.84
C ASP A 122 8.17 15.84 -2.17
N VAL A 123 7.03 15.86 -2.86
CA VAL A 123 6.24 14.67 -3.21
C VAL A 123 6.89 13.89 -4.36
N LYS A 124 7.25 12.63 -4.12
CA LYS A 124 7.49 11.67 -5.20
C LYS A 124 6.14 11.18 -5.75
N GLU A 125 5.79 11.61 -6.95
CA GLU A 125 4.66 11.07 -7.72
C GLU A 125 5.01 9.71 -8.34
N HIS A 126 4.02 8.99 -8.89
CA HIS A 126 4.28 7.73 -9.59
C HIS A 126 5.02 8.00 -10.92
N ASP A 127 5.87 7.06 -11.34
CA ASP A 127 6.72 7.24 -12.53
C ASP A 127 5.90 7.44 -13.83
N VAL A 128 4.66 6.93 -13.88
CA VAL A 128 3.69 7.18 -14.96
C VAL A 128 3.24 8.64 -15.04
N ASP A 129 3.09 9.34 -13.91
CA ASP A 129 2.71 10.76 -13.90
C ASP A 129 3.89 11.63 -14.35
N ALA A 130 5.09 11.29 -13.88
CA ALA A 130 6.33 11.94 -14.31
C ALA A 130 6.70 11.63 -15.79
N LEU A 131 6.03 10.67 -16.43
CA LEU A 131 6.07 10.45 -17.87
C LEU A 131 5.00 11.30 -18.57
N LEU A 132 3.74 11.18 -18.18
CA LEU A 132 2.60 11.88 -18.79
C LEU A 132 2.62 13.42 -18.59
N GLU A 133 3.39 13.93 -17.62
CA GLU A 133 3.67 15.36 -17.47
C GLU A 133 4.49 15.92 -18.64
N LYS A 134 5.43 15.14 -19.19
CA LYS A 134 6.35 15.56 -20.26
C LYS A 134 5.68 15.62 -21.62
N ASP A 135 4.72 14.72 -21.85
CA ASP A 135 3.94 14.65 -23.09
C ASP A 135 2.88 15.76 -23.13
N ASP A 136 2.83 16.57 -24.20
CA ASP A 136 1.81 17.62 -24.30
C ASP A 136 0.38 17.08 -24.45
N GLY A 137 0.26 15.83 -24.92
CA GLY A 137 -0.99 15.10 -25.15
C GLY A 137 -1.81 15.61 -26.32
N LYS A 138 -1.28 16.51 -27.15
CA LYS A 138 -2.07 17.21 -28.17
C LYS A 138 -2.40 16.29 -29.34
N ILE A 139 -3.64 16.42 -29.82
CA ILE A 139 -4.24 15.45 -30.73
C ILE A 139 -4.04 15.94 -32.17
N PRO A 140 -3.18 15.29 -32.98
CA PRO A 140 -2.76 15.84 -34.27
C PRO A 140 -3.87 15.74 -35.32
N ARG A 141 -4.35 16.89 -35.82
CA ARG A 141 -5.31 16.93 -36.93
C ARG A 141 -4.61 16.95 -38.28
N LYS A 142 -5.22 16.29 -39.26
CA LYS A 142 -4.84 16.38 -40.68
C LYS A 142 -5.40 17.66 -41.30
N ARG A 143 -4.78 18.13 -42.38
CA ARG A 143 -5.25 19.31 -43.14
C ARG A 143 -6.62 19.04 -43.78
N ASP A 144 -7.63 19.82 -43.41
CA ASP A 144 -8.96 19.77 -44.02
C ASP A 144 -8.94 20.36 -45.45
N GLY A 145 -9.25 19.55 -46.45
CA GLY A 145 -9.21 19.94 -47.86
C GLY A 145 -10.28 20.94 -48.33
N LYS A 146 -11.29 21.25 -47.51
CA LYS A 146 -12.35 22.23 -47.78
C LYS A 146 -12.08 23.57 -47.09
N PHE A 147 -11.55 23.55 -45.87
CA PHE A 147 -11.40 24.74 -45.02
C PHE A 147 -9.95 25.25 -44.89
N CYS A 148 -8.90 24.43 -45.06
CA CYS A 148 -7.50 24.85 -44.87
C CYS A 148 -6.91 25.58 -46.09
N ARG A 149 -7.12 26.91 -46.14
CA ARG A 149 -6.66 27.83 -47.20
C ARG A 149 -5.19 28.27 -47.06
N HIS A 150 -4.28 27.35 -46.76
CA HIS A 150 -2.85 27.62 -46.57
C HIS A 150 -1.98 26.49 -47.15
N GLY A 151 -0.66 26.72 -47.26
CA GLY A 151 0.31 25.70 -47.70
C GLY A 151 0.60 24.65 -46.62
N ASP A 152 1.31 23.58 -47.00
CA ASP A 152 1.48 22.37 -46.18
C ASP A 152 2.42 22.52 -44.97
N ARG A 153 3.14 23.65 -44.87
CA ARG A 153 3.95 24.05 -43.70
C ARG A 153 3.31 25.15 -42.87
N SER A 154 2.04 25.46 -43.14
CA SER A 154 1.24 26.45 -42.40
C SER A 154 0.11 25.75 -41.64
N MET A 155 -0.53 26.47 -40.73
CA MET A 155 -1.56 25.94 -39.83
C MET A 155 -2.68 26.96 -39.65
N CYS A 156 -3.90 26.49 -39.45
CA CYS A 156 -5.06 27.31 -39.06
C CYS A 156 -5.97 26.53 -38.09
N ASP A 157 -7.01 27.18 -37.60
CA ASP A 157 -7.98 26.68 -36.61
C ASP A 157 -8.63 25.33 -36.98
N TYR A 158 -8.66 24.97 -38.27
CA TYR A 158 -9.18 23.70 -38.78
C TYR A 158 -8.17 22.54 -38.75
N CYS A 159 -6.86 22.80 -38.65
CA CYS A 159 -5.82 21.77 -38.63
C CYS A 159 -4.78 21.90 -37.50
N MET A 160 -4.88 22.91 -36.62
CA MET A 160 -4.08 22.94 -35.40
C MET A 160 -4.38 21.71 -34.52
N PRO A 161 -3.40 21.15 -33.80
CA PRO A 161 -3.67 20.07 -32.85
C PRO A 161 -4.75 20.47 -31.83
N LEU A 162 -5.63 19.53 -31.48
CA LEU A 162 -6.61 19.75 -30.41
C LEU A 162 -5.95 19.57 -29.05
N GLU A 163 -6.49 20.23 -28.03
CA GLU A 163 -6.07 20.02 -26.65
C GLU A 163 -6.53 18.65 -26.12
N PRO A 164 -5.84 18.05 -25.13
CA PRO A 164 -6.16 16.71 -24.61
C PRO A 164 -7.55 16.56 -23.97
N TYR A 165 -8.31 17.65 -23.83
CA TYR A 165 -9.61 17.73 -23.17
C TYR A 165 -10.73 18.26 -24.09
N ASP A 166 -10.53 18.23 -25.41
CA ASP A 166 -11.54 18.66 -26.38
C ASP A 166 -12.79 17.75 -26.35
N PRO A 167 -14.00 18.29 -26.13
CA PRO A 167 -15.20 17.49 -25.93
C PRO A 167 -15.76 16.90 -27.24
N ALA A 168 -15.45 17.46 -28.41
CA ALA A 168 -15.92 16.92 -29.69
C ALA A 168 -15.17 15.63 -30.01
N HIS A 169 -13.84 15.63 -29.88
CA HIS A 169 -13.02 14.44 -30.07
C HIS A 169 -13.37 13.30 -29.09
N HIS A 170 -13.66 13.64 -27.82
CA HIS A 170 -14.09 12.63 -26.84
C HIS A 170 -15.44 11.99 -27.23
N ALA A 171 -16.38 12.78 -27.77
CA ALA A 171 -17.64 12.25 -28.28
C ALA A 171 -17.46 11.38 -29.54
N GLU A 172 -16.59 11.77 -30.48
CA GLU A 172 -16.25 11.00 -31.69
C GLU A 172 -15.62 9.64 -31.34
N CYS A 173 -14.76 9.59 -30.32
CA CYS A 173 -14.10 8.35 -29.87
C CYS A 173 -14.88 7.58 -28.78
N GLY A 174 -16.10 8.02 -28.41
CA GLY A 174 -16.93 7.34 -27.39
C GLY A 174 -16.38 7.42 -25.94
N ILE A 175 -15.44 8.33 -25.67
CA ILE A 175 -14.75 8.44 -24.39
C ILE A 175 -15.63 9.21 -23.39
N LYS A 176 -16.19 8.47 -22.41
CA LYS A 176 -17.17 9.00 -21.43
C LYS A 176 -16.62 10.05 -20.45
N HIS A 177 -15.35 9.96 -20.07
CA HIS A 177 -14.71 10.78 -19.04
C HIS A 177 -13.33 11.25 -19.50
N LEU A 178 -12.89 12.42 -19.06
CA LEU A 178 -11.49 12.84 -19.26
C LEU A 178 -10.53 11.97 -18.44
N SER A 179 -9.32 11.73 -18.96
CA SER A 179 -8.22 11.24 -18.13
C SER A 179 -7.85 12.29 -17.08
N PHE A 180 -7.35 11.87 -15.91
CA PHE A 180 -6.91 12.80 -14.87
C PHE A 180 -5.85 13.78 -15.37
N GLN A 181 -4.92 13.34 -16.20
CA GLN A 181 -3.86 14.20 -16.75
C GLN A 181 -4.41 15.24 -17.75
N ALA A 182 -5.42 14.89 -18.58
CA ALA A 182 -6.12 15.87 -19.40
C ALA A 182 -6.94 16.88 -18.57
N HIS A 183 -7.60 16.41 -17.51
CA HIS A 183 -8.35 17.26 -16.56
C HIS A 183 -7.43 18.22 -15.79
N LEU A 184 -6.28 17.73 -15.33
CA LEU A 184 -5.24 18.52 -14.69
C LEU A 184 -4.70 19.61 -15.62
N ARG A 185 -4.38 19.29 -16.89
CA ARG A 185 -3.95 20.30 -17.87
C ARG A 185 -4.99 21.39 -18.08
N LYS A 186 -6.29 21.02 -18.14
CA LYS A 186 -7.42 21.95 -18.25
C LYS A 186 -7.51 22.92 -17.06
N LEU A 187 -7.37 22.42 -15.83
CA LEU A 187 -7.38 23.25 -14.61
C LEU A 187 -6.12 24.12 -14.49
N ASN A 188 -4.95 23.56 -14.82
CA ASN A 188 -3.66 24.26 -14.77
C ASN A 188 -3.64 25.44 -15.75
N ALA A 189 -4.13 25.25 -16.99
CA ALA A 189 -4.24 26.31 -17.99
C ALA A 189 -5.22 27.45 -17.61
N ALA A 190 -6.24 27.15 -16.79
CA ALA A 190 -7.14 28.16 -16.25
C ALA A 190 -6.51 28.99 -15.10
N THR A 191 -5.72 28.32 -14.25
CA THR A 191 -5.15 28.87 -13.02
C THR A 191 -3.80 29.58 -13.25
N ASN A 192 -2.82 28.87 -13.81
CA ASN A 192 -1.44 29.33 -13.98
C ASN A 192 -1.22 29.93 -15.38
N LYS A 193 -1.84 31.08 -15.63
CA LYS A 193 -1.65 31.82 -16.89
C LYS A 193 -0.25 32.43 -16.98
N PRO A 194 0.32 32.59 -18.20
CA PRO A 194 1.60 33.28 -18.39
C PRO A 194 1.62 34.73 -17.84
N GLU A 195 0.45 35.36 -17.76
CA GLU A 195 0.23 36.71 -17.23
C GLU A 195 0.37 36.80 -15.70
N SER A 196 0.23 35.67 -14.97
CA SER A 196 0.13 35.65 -13.50
C SER A 196 1.46 35.80 -12.75
N GLY A 197 2.60 35.76 -13.45
CA GLY A 197 3.92 35.96 -12.85
C GLY A 197 4.46 34.75 -12.05
N ALA A 198 5.49 34.99 -11.23
CA ALA A 198 6.40 33.96 -10.73
C ALA A 198 5.87 33.07 -9.57
N SER A 199 4.60 33.20 -9.16
CA SER A 199 4.00 32.39 -8.10
C SER A 199 3.07 31.33 -8.67
N TYR A 200 3.60 30.13 -8.92
CA TYR A 200 2.81 28.95 -9.27
C TYR A 200 1.83 28.59 -8.14
N ILE A 201 0.57 28.35 -8.50
CA ILE A 201 -0.51 27.93 -7.60
C ILE A 201 -0.90 26.49 -7.94
N PRO A 202 -0.88 25.53 -6.99
CA PRO A 202 -1.38 24.18 -7.22
C PRO A 202 -2.85 24.21 -7.71
N PRO A 203 -3.17 23.68 -8.91
CA PRO A 203 -4.50 23.81 -9.51
C PRO A 203 -5.54 22.79 -9.02
N LEU A 204 -5.15 21.85 -8.15
CA LEU A 204 -6.05 20.85 -7.56
C LEU A 204 -6.37 21.18 -6.09
N GLU A 205 -7.62 20.94 -5.70
CA GLU A 205 -8.13 21.12 -4.35
C GLU A 205 -8.75 19.80 -3.87
N GLU A 206 -8.25 19.25 -2.75
CA GLU A 206 -8.76 18.01 -2.15
C GLU A 206 -10.12 18.27 -1.49
N LEU A 207 -11.16 17.53 -1.88
CA LEU A 207 -12.49 17.66 -1.24
C LEU A 207 -12.45 17.15 0.20
N ASP A 208 -12.82 18.02 1.13
CA ASP A 208 -13.06 17.68 2.54
C ASP A 208 -14.39 18.29 2.98
N TYR A 209 -15.31 17.45 3.45
CA TYR A 209 -16.63 17.85 3.93
C TYR A 209 -16.71 17.91 5.47
N ARG A 210 -15.58 17.77 6.18
CA ARG A 210 -15.51 17.89 7.64
C ARG A 210 -15.52 19.35 8.10
N VAL A 211 -15.86 19.57 9.36
CA VAL A 211 -15.72 20.89 10.01
C VAL A 211 -14.24 21.20 10.20
N VAL A 212 -13.81 22.40 9.83
CA VAL A 212 -12.39 22.82 9.93
C VAL A 212 -11.99 23.03 11.39
N ILE A 213 -11.05 22.21 11.88
CA ILE A 213 -10.53 22.24 13.25
C ILE A 213 -8.99 22.37 13.19
N PRO A 214 -8.37 23.36 13.88
CA PRO A 214 -9.00 24.46 14.60
C PRO A 214 -9.72 25.44 13.65
N CYS A 215 -10.77 26.11 14.15
CA CYS A 215 -11.53 27.04 13.34
C CYS A 215 -10.67 28.24 12.90
N PRO A 216 -10.67 28.64 11.60
CA PRO A 216 -9.89 29.79 11.11
C PRO A 216 -10.22 31.15 11.73
N SER A 217 -11.35 31.27 12.45
CA SER A 217 -11.68 32.49 13.21
C SER A 217 -11.06 32.54 14.61
N GLN A 218 -10.81 31.37 15.22
CA GLN A 218 -10.43 31.19 16.62
C GLN A 218 -11.37 31.86 17.65
N THR A 219 -12.58 32.32 17.26
CA THR A 219 -13.51 33.05 18.14
C THR A 219 -14.51 32.16 18.90
N HIS A 220 -14.41 30.84 18.77
CA HIS A 220 -15.28 29.89 19.47
C HIS A 220 -14.52 28.60 19.82
N SER A 221 -15.04 27.87 20.81
CA SER A 221 -14.55 26.53 21.18
C SER A 221 -14.54 25.59 19.97
N PRO A 222 -13.61 24.62 19.89
CA PRO A 222 -13.61 23.61 18.84
C PRO A 222 -14.95 22.87 18.74
N PHE A 223 -15.31 22.46 17.53
CA PHE A 223 -16.45 21.58 17.28
C PHE A 223 -16.29 20.27 18.09
N PRO A 224 -17.35 19.75 18.75
CA PRO A 224 -18.76 20.17 18.68
C PRO A 224 -19.18 21.39 19.51
N ALA A 225 -18.34 21.88 20.44
CA ALA A 225 -18.75 22.92 21.39
C ALA A 225 -18.96 24.31 20.76
N GLY A 226 -18.50 24.53 19.53
CA GLY A 226 -18.79 25.73 18.73
C GLY A 226 -18.60 25.50 17.24
N ILE A 227 -19.37 26.22 16.42
CA ILE A 227 -19.26 26.23 14.96
C ILE A 227 -19.62 27.63 14.43
N CYS A 228 -19.05 28.01 13.28
CA CYS A 228 -19.41 29.23 12.57
C CYS A 228 -19.34 29.05 11.05
N SER A 229 -19.85 30.03 10.31
CA SER A 229 -19.84 30.06 8.84
C SER A 229 -18.46 30.04 8.17
N LYS A 230 -17.37 30.15 8.95
CA LYS A 230 -15.98 30.04 8.46
C LYS A 230 -15.32 28.67 8.69
N CYS A 231 -15.97 27.76 9.41
CA CYS A 231 -15.45 26.40 9.64
C CYS A 231 -16.45 25.29 9.32
N GLN A 232 -17.75 25.60 9.21
CA GLN A 232 -18.72 24.65 8.67
C GLN A 232 -18.43 24.40 7.17
N PRO A 233 -18.56 23.16 6.67
CA PRO A 233 -18.51 22.88 5.24
C PRO A 233 -19.67 23.55 4.49
N SER A 234 -19.49 23.80 3.19
CA SER A 234 -20.54 24.36 2.34
C SER A 234 -21.61 23.32 1.97
N ALA A 235 -22.79 23.79 1.57
CA ALA A 235 -23.87 22.94 1.05
C ALA A 235 -23.41 22.16 -0.20
N ILE A 236 -23.47 20.84 -0.15
CA ILE A 236 -22.94 19.96 -1.19
C ILE A 236 -23.93 19.88 -2.35
N THR A 237 -23.43 19.94 -3.58
CA THR A 237 -24.21 19.62 -4.78
C THR A 237 -23.50 18.51 -5.56
N LEU A 238 -24.03 17.30 -5.45
CA LEU A 238 -23.57 16.09 -6.12
C LEU A 238 -23.75 16.22 -7.64
N GLN A 239 -22.72 15.81 -8.37
CA GLN A 239 -22.63 15.88 -9.83
C GLN A 239 -21.76 14.73 -10.33
N LEU A 240 -22.09 14.17 -11.50
CA LEU A 240 -21.25 13.15 -12.14
C LEU A 240 -19.84 13.72 -12.40
N GLN A 241 -18.82 12.98 -11.97
CA GLN A 241 -17.42 13.42 -12.06
C GLN A 241 -16.98 13.45 -13.53
N PRO A 242 -16.45 14.59 -14.06
CA PRO A 242 -16.15 14.72 -15.48
C PRO A 242 -14.84 14.02 -15.91
N TYR A 243 -14.15 13.36 -14.99
CA TYR A 243 -12.83 12.77 -15.16
C TYR A 243 -12.64 11.55 -14.24
N ARG A 244 -11.61 10.74 -14.51
CA ARG A 244 -11.24 9.55 -13.72
C ARG A 244 -9.72 9.46 -13.51
N MET A 245 -9.29 8.76 -12.46
CA MET A 245 -7.87 8.63 -12.09
C MET A 245 -7.15 7.51 -12.87
N VAL A 246 -7.90 6.49 -13.29
CA VAL A 246 -7.47 5.43 -14.22
C VAL A 246 -8.54 5.29 -15.30
N ASP A 247 -8.14 5.04 -16.55
CA ASP A 247 -9.04 4.93 -17.71
C ASP A 247 -9.41 3.48 -18.06
N HIS A 248 -8.47 2.56 -17.83
CA HIS A 248 -8.55 1.17 -18.27
C HIS A 248 -7.95 0.20 -17.24
N VAL A 249 -8.52 -1.00 -17.10
CA VAL A 249 -7.97 -2.11 -16.31
C VAL A 249 -7.61 -3.26 -17.24
N GLU A 250 -6.32 -3.52 -17.38
CA GLU A 250 -5.77 -4.54 -18.29
C GLU A 250 -5.28 -5.74 -17.47
N PHE A 251 -5.89 -6.90 -17.64
CA PHE A 251 -5.44 -8.13 -16.99
C PHE A 251 -4.37 -8.78 -17.86
N ALA A 252 -3.15 -9.00 -17.33
CA ALA A 252 -2.02 -9.48 -18.12
C ALA A 252 -2.25 -10.89 -18.71
N THR A 253 -3.05 -11.73 -18.05
CA THR A 253 -3.58 -12.99 -18.61
C THR A 253 -5.04 -13.24 -18.20
N PRO A 254 -5.83 -13.98 -19.00
CA PRO A 254 -7.14 -14.49 -18.60
C PRO A 254 -7.12 -15.47 -17.42
N ALA A 255 -5.99 -16.16 -17.20
CA ALA A 255 -5.81 -17.12 -16.10
C ALA A 255 -6.06 -16.49 -14.71
N LEU A 256 -5.72 -15.20 -14.54
CA LEU A 256 -5.99 -14.47 -13.30
C LEU A 256 -7.48 -14.50 -12.91
N ILE A 257 -8.38 -14.31 -13.89
CA ILE A 257 -9.83 -14.35 -13.67
C ILE A 257 -10.31 -15.79 -13.51
N GLU A 258 -9.86 -16.70 -14.38
CA GLU A 258 -10.25 -18.12 -14.32
C GLU A 258 -9.88 -18.77 -12.98
N ASN A 259 -8.78 -18.35 -12.32
CA ASN A 259 -8.41 -18.82 -10.98
C ASN A 259 -9.46 -18.45 -9.91
N LEU A 260 -10.12 -17.29 -9.99
CA LEU A 260 -11.24 -16.93 -9.09
C LEU A 260 -12.52 -17.68 -9.47
N LEU A 261 -12.78 -17.83 -10.77
CA LEU A 261 -13.94 -18.57 -11.26
C LEU A 261 -13.84 -20.07 -10.93
N GLU A 262 -12.65 -20.66 -10.86
CA GLU A 262 -12.46 -22.03 -10.38
C GLU A 262 -12.85 -22.20 -8.91
N PHE A 263 -12.55 -21.23 -8.04
CA PHE A 263 -13.03 -21.25 -6.65
C PHE A 263 -14.56 -21.24 -6.61
N TRP A 264 -15.19 -20.26 -7.27
CA TRP A 264 -16.65 -20.14 -7.31
C TRP A 264 -17.34 -21.37 -7.91
N ARG A 265 -16.81 -21.95 -9.00
CA ARG A 265 -17.33 -23.20 -9.60
C ARG A 265 -17.23 -24.41 -8.68
N LYS A 266 -16.26 -24.45 -7.75
CA LYS A 266 -16.08 -25.54 -6.78
C LYS A 266 -16.91 -25.34 -5.50
N THR A 267 -17.17 -24.11 -5.07
CA THR A 267 -17.80 -23.81 -3.75
C THR A 267 -19.20 -23.23 -3.82
N GLY A 268 -19.58 -22.54 -4.90
CA GLY A 268 -20.77 -21.70 -5.00
C GLY A 268 -20.66 -20.34 -4.28
N CYS A 269 -19.72 -20.16 -3.36
CA CYS A 269 -19.51 -18.93 -2.61
C CYS A 269 -18.74 -17.85 -3.40
N GLN A 270 -19.00 -16.58 -3.09
CA GLN A 270 -18.28 -15.45 -3.64
C GLN A 270 -16.84 -15.35 -3.11
N ARG A 271 -15.95 -14.68 -3.87
CA ARG A 271 -14.52 -14.52 -3.54
C ARG A 271 -14.03 -13.10 -3.82
N PHE A 272 -13.09 -12.63 -2.99
CA PHE A 272 -12.43 -11.32 -3.06
C PHE A 272 -10.91 -11.47 -3.22
N GLY A 273 -10.28 -10.52 -3.91
CA GLY A 273 -8.81 -10.41 -3.96
C GLY A 273 -8.33 -8.96 -4.19
N TYR A 274 -7.13 -8.66 -3.73
CA TYR A 274 -6.42 -7.43 -4.07
C TYR A 274 -5.70 -7.59 -5.41
N LEU A 275 -5.84 -6.60 -6.28
CA LEU A 275 -5.20 -6.56 -7.60
C LEU A 275 -3.78 -6.03 -7.46
N LEU A 276 -2.79 -6.83 -7.84
CA LEU A 276 -1.37 -6.49 -7.82
C LEU A 276 -0.85 -6.20 -9.22
N GLY A 277 -0.06 -5.14 -9.35
CA GLY A 277 0.52 -4.77 -10.63
C GLY A 277 1.06 -3.34 -10.65
N ARG A 278 0.88 -2.64 -11.77
CA ARG A 278 1.47 -1.30 -11.99
C ARG A 278 0.58 -0.41 -12.86
N TYR A 279 0.82 0.89 -12.77
CA TYR A 279 0.17 1.87 -13.64
C TYR A 279 1.05 2.17 -14.86
N GLU A 280 0.48 2.05 -16.05
CA GLU A 280 1.13 2.31 -17.34
C GLU A 280 0.35 3.36 -18.15
N ARG A 281 0.96 3.88 -19.21
CA ARG A 281 0.32 4.77 -20.18
C ARG A 281 -0.71 3.97 -21.02
N TYR A 282 -1.82 4.62 -21.37
CA TYR A 282 -2.90 4.04 -22.18
C TYR A 282 -3.23 4.93 -23.39
N ASP A 283 -2.68 4.58 -24.55
CA ASP A 283 -2.72 5.43 -25.76
C ASP A 283 -4.08 5.53 -26.46
N GLN A 284 -5.10 4.74 -26.06
CA GLN A 284 -6.45 4.86 -26.63
C GLN A 284 -7.23 6.07 -26.07
N VAL A 285 -6.74 6.71 -25.01
CA VAL A 285 -7.31 7.93 -24.43
C VAL A 285 -6.22 9.01 -24.35
N PRO A 286 -6.49 10.29 -24.68
CA PRO A 286 -5.52 11.36 -24.53
C PRO A 286 -4.96 11.45 -23.11
N LEU A 287 -3.64 11.21 -22.96
CA LEU A 287 -2.94 11.12 -21.67
C LEU A 287 -3.54 10.09 -20.69
N GLY A 288 -4.10 9.00 -21.21
CA GLY A 288 -4.75 7.97 -20.41
C GLY A 288 -3.78 7.15 -19.54
N VAL A 289 -4.30 6.62 -18.44
CA VAL A 289 -3.60 5.68 -17.54
C VAL A 289 -4.33 4.34 -17.52
N LYS A 290 -3.61 3.22 -17.68
CA LYS A 290 -4.14 1.88 -17.39
C LYS A 290 -3.55 1.31 -16.10
N ALA A 291 -4.35 0.55 -15.36
CA ALA A 291 -3.85 -0.36 -14.34
C ALA A 291 -3.60 -1.73 -15.00
N VAL A 292 -2.35 -2.16 -15.07
CA VAL A 292 -1.98 -3.51 -15.54
C VAL A 292 -1.93 -4.43 -14.33
N VAL A 293 -2.79 -5.45 -14.31
CA VAL A 293 -2.87 -6.46 -13.25
C VAL A 293 -2.02 -7.67 -13.65
N GLU A 294 -1.05 -8.01 -12.82
CA GLU A 294 -0.10 -9.12 -13.01
C GLU A 294 -0.39 -10.30 -12.08
N ALA A 295 -0.93 -10.04 -10.89
CA ALA A 295 -1.34 -11.06 -9.93
C ALA A 295 -2.59 -10.61 -9.14
N ILE A 296 -3.25 -11.55 -8.47
CA ILE A 296 -4.38 -11.29 -7.57
C ILE A 296 -4.09 -12.03 -6.27
N HIS A 297 -4.09 -11.32 -5.14
CA HIS A 297 -3.80 -11.90 -3.83
C HIS A 297 -5.07 -11.98 -2.98
N GLU A 298 -5.33 -13.13 -2.37
CA GLU A 298 -6.58 -13.39 -1.65
C GLU A 298 -6.37 -13.27 -0.12
N PRO A 299 -6.82 -12.18 0.54
CA PRO A 299 -6.67 -12.02 1.98
C PRO A 299 -7.59 -12.99 2.76
N PRO A 300 -7.36 -13.17 4.08
CA PRO A 300 -8.25 -13.94 4.96
C PRO A 300 -9.70 -13.42 4.90
N GLN A 301 -10.61 -14.29 4.48
CA GLN A 301 -11.99 -13.94 4.15
C GLN A 301 -12.93 -15.15 4.30
N GLN A 302 -14.20 -14.88 4.55
CA GLN A 302 -15.29 -15.85 4.53
C GLN A 302 -16.25 -15.49 3.39
N GLY A 303 -16.30 -16.35 2.36
CA GLY A 303 -17.21 -16.20 1.23
C GLY A 303 -18.58 -16.83 1.52
N GLU A 304 -19.64 -16.08 1.26
CA GLU A 304 -21.04 -16.53 1.36
C GLU A 304 -21.65 -16.59 -0.05
N LEU A 305 -22.94 -16.92 -0.19
CA LEU A 305 -23.59 -17.03 -1.50
C LEU A 305 -23.92 -15.66 -2.11
N ASP A 306 -24.24 -14.69 -1.26
CA ASP A 306 -24.71 -13.34 -1.58
C ASP A 306 -23.83 -12.23 -0.96
N GLY A 307 -22.72 -12.60 -0.30
CA GLY A 307 -21.80 -11.65 0.35
C GLY A 307 -20.40 -12.22 0.59
N ILE A 308 -19.52 -11.37 1.12
CA ILE A 308 -18.15 -11.72 1.53
C ILE A 308 -17.83 -10.95 2.81
N GLN A 309 -17.35 -11.65 3.85
CA GLN A 309 -16.78 -11.03 5.05
C GLN A 309 -15.26 -11.05 4.96
N ILE A 310 -14.62 -9.89 5.16
CA ILE A 310 -13.16 -9.73 5.10
C ILE A 310 -12.67 -9.31 6.49
N GLY A 311 -11.66 -9.98 7.02
CA GLY A 311 -11.05 -9.60 8.30
C GLY A 311 -10.35 -8.26 8.20
N LEU A 312 -10.92 -7.20 8.82
CA LEU A 312 -10.33 -5.86 8.86
C LEU A 312 -10.26 -5.35 10.31
N PRO A 313 -9.11 -4.79 10.76
CA PRO A 313 -7.85 -4.64 10.03
C PRO A 313 -7.20 -6.01 9.69
N TRP A 314 -6.45 -6.04 8.60
CA TRP A 314 -5.66 -7.21 8.20
C TRP A 314 -4.19 -6.92 8.49
N ASP A 315 -3.63 -7.55 9.51
CA ASP A 315 -2.30 -7.24 10.03
C ASP A 315 -1.15 -7.48 9.02
N GLU A 316 -1.42 -8.25 7.95
CA GLU A 316 -0.45 -8.55 6.88
C GLU A 316 -0.61 -7.65 5.65
N GLU A 317 -1.57 -6.72 5.64
CA GLU A 317 -1.78 -5.75 4.55
C GLU A 317 -0.49 -4.96 4.25
N GLY A 318 0.29 -4.62 5.28
CA GLY A 318 1.62 -3.99 5.13
C GLY A 318 2.71 -4.93 4.63
N LYS A 319 2.69 -6.23 5.01
CA LYS A 319 3.65 -7.22 4.46
C LYS A 319 3.42 -7.43 2.97
N LEU A 320 2.15 -7.44 2.55
CA LEU A 320 1.76 -7.52 1.14
C LEU A 320 2.28 -6.32 0.34
N GLU A 321 2.12 -5.11 0.87
CA GLU A 321 2.58 -3.89 0.19
C GLU A 321 4.12 -3.83 0.08
N ASP A 322 4.85 -4.21 1.14
CA ASP A 322 6.32 -4.43 1.08
C ASP A 322 6.71 -5.41 -0.04
N LEU A 323 6.09 -6.60 -0.05
CA LEU A 323 6.45 -7.68 -0.97
C LEU A 323 6.10 -7.33 -2.43
N ALA A 324 4.95 -6.69 -2.64
CA ALA A 324 4.58 -6.14 -3.95
C ALA A 324 5.63 -5.12 -4.43
N GLN A 325 6.09 -4.22 -3.54
CA GLN A 325 7.11 -3.23 -3.87
C GLN A 325 8.47 -3.88 -4.19
N ILE A 326 8.87 -4.93 -3.46
CA ILE A 326 10.08 -5.74 -3.76
C ILE A 326 9.97 -6.35 -5.18
N CYS A 327 8.80 -6.83 -5.56
CA CYS A 327 8.50 -7.36 -6.89
C CYS A 327 8.20 -6.28 -7.96
N GLY A 328 8.46 -4.99 -7.68
CA GLY A 328 8.28 -3.89 -8.65
C GLY A 328 6.81 -3.53 -8.94
N MET A 329 5.90 -3.87 -8.05
CA MET A 329 4.44 -3.70 -8.17
C MET A 329 3.86 -2.96 -6.96
N GLN A 330 2.55 -2.72 -6.98
CA GLN A 330 1.76 -2.18 -5.89
C GLN A 330 0.34 -2.76 -5.93
N ILE A 331 -0.45 -2.55 -4.86
CA ILE A 331 -1.89 -2.81 -4.89
C ILE A 331 -2.56 -1.74 -5.75
N VAL A 332 -2.95 -2.11 -6.97
CA VAL A 332 -3.59 -1.19 -7.94
C VAL A 332 -5.11 -1.13 -7.80
N GLY A 333 -5.72 -2.06 -7.05
CA GLY A 333 -7.16 -2.13 -6.86
C GLY A 333 -7.63 -3.37 -6.09
N MET A 334 -8.91 -3.70 -6.23
CA MET A 334 -9.53 -4.93 -5.72
C MET A 334 -10.51 -5.52 -6.73
N ILE A 335 -10.76 -6.81 -6.63
CA ILE A 335 -11.74 -7.57 -7.40
C ILE A 335 -12.59 -8.45 -6.50
N TYR A 336 -13.86 -8.62 -6.82
CA TYR A 336 -14.71 -9.63 -6.21
C TYR A 336 -15.69 -10.23 -7.22
N THR A 337 -16.17 -11.44 -6.93
CA THR A 337 -17.26 -12.08 -7.67
C THR A 337 -18.61 -11.66 -7.12
N ASP A 338 -19.59 -11.55 -8.01
CA ASP A 338 -21.00 -11.42 -7.67
C ASP A 338 -21.84 -12.31 -8.61
N LEU A 339 -21.58 -13.62 -8.54
CA LEU A 339 -22.03 -14.62 -9.51
C LEU A 339 -23.11 -15.53 -8.92
N ILE A 340 -24.26 -15.60 -9.60
CA ILE A 340 -25.37 -16.52 -9.27
C ILE A 340 -25.63 -17.38 -10.51
N PRO A 341 -25.67 -18.72 -10.41
CA PRO A 341 -25.96 -19.59 -11.55
C PRO A 341 -27.40 -19.41 -12.03
N ASP A 342 -27.60 -19.40 -13.34
CA ASP A 342 -28.93 -19.31 -13.95
C ASP A 342 -29.58 -20.69 -14.06
N GLU A 343 -30.46 -21.00 -13.10
CA GLU A 343 -31.27 -22.23 -13.09
C GLU A 343 -32.63 -22.07 -13.81
N SER A 344 -32.91 -20.93 -14.44
CA SER A 344 -34.23 -20.65 -15.06
C SER A 344 -34.60 -21.60 -16.20
N THR A 345 -33.61 -22.16 -16.88
CA THR A 345 -33.80 -23.15 -17.96
C THR A 345 -32.79 -24.29 -17.85
N PRO A 346 -33.15 -25.52 -18.31
CA PRO A 346 -32.20 -26.64 -18.38
C PRO A 346 -30.98 -26.32 -19.26
N GLU A 347 -31.16 -25.48 -20.28
CA GLU A 347 -30.13 -25.05 -21.23
C GLU A 347 -29.12 -24.10 -20.57
N ALA A 348 -29.59 -23.11 -19.80
CA ALA A 348 -28.72 -22.24 -18.99
C ALA A 348 -27.90 -23.03 -17.97
N LYS A 349 -28.54 -23.98 -17.27
CA LYS A 349 -27.88 -24.88 -16.31
C LYS A 349 -26.86 -25.81 -16.98
N ALA A 350 -27.14 -26.33 -18.17
CA ALA A 350 -26.21 -27.17 -18.94
C ALA A 350 -25.04 -26.39 -19.56
N THR A 351 -25.21 -25.09 -19.81
CA THR A 351 -24.16 -24.21 -20.37
C THR A 351 -23.41 -23.39 -19.30
N GLY A 352 -23.75 -23.55 -18.02
CA GLY A 352 -23.07 -22.86 -16.90
C GLY A 352 -23.30 -21.35 -16.87
N LYS A 353 -24.46 -20.87 -17.36
CA LYS A 353 -24.80 -19.45 -17.39
C LYS A 353 -24.99 -18.85 -15.99
N VAL A 354 -24.86 -17.53 -15.93
CA VAL A 354 -25.06 -16.72 -14.72
C VAL A 354 -26.12 -15.64 -14.92
N VAL A 355 -26.78 -15.25 -13.83
CA VAL A 355 -27.89 -14.29 -13.84
C VAL A 355 -27.39 -12.86 -14.12
N TYR A 356 -27.96 -12.20 -15.13
CA TYR A 356 -27.70 -10.79 -15.45
C TYR A 356 -28.39 -9.84 -14.45
N LYS A 357 -27.84 -9.72 -13.24
CA LYS A 357 -28.43 -8.93 -12.14
C LYS A 357 -27.99 -7.48 -12.03
N ARG A 358 -26.89 -7.06 -12.68
CA ARG A 358 -26.35 -5.68 -12.62
C ARG A 358 -26.57 -4.96 -13.95
N HIS A 359 -27.60 -4.12 -14.02
CA HIS A 359 -28.03 -3.43 -15.24
C HIS A 359 -28.75 -2.12 -14.94
N ALA A 360 -29.07 -1.34 -15.98
CA ALA A 360 -29.63 0.02 -15.87
C ALA A 360 -31.08 0.10 -15.29
N GLN A 361 -31.67 -1.03 -14.89
CA GLN A 361 -32.95 -1.10 -14.17
C GLN A 361 -32.82 -1.79 -12.79
N SER A 362 -31.60 -2.07 -12.36
CA SER A 362 -31.26 -2.55 -11.01
C SER A 362 -30.21 -1.62 -10.37
N PHE A 363 -28.95 -2.00 -10.37
CA PHE A 363 -27.81 -1.21 -9.89
C PHE A 363 -26.51 -1.70 -10.56
N PHE A 364 -25.46 -0.87 -10.55
CA PHE A 364 -24.14 -1.20 -11.08
C PHE A 364 -23.15 -1.64 -9.99
N LEU A 365 -22.96 -0.80 -8.97
CA LEU A 365 -22.41 -1.15 -7.66
C LEU A 365 -23.46 -0.89 -6.59
N SER A 366 -23.48 -1.68 -5.52
CA SER A 366 -24.37 -1.42 -4.39
C SER A 366 -23.87 -0.25 -3.54
N SER A 367 -24.76 0.36 -2.76
CA SER A 367 -24.39 1.42 -1.81
C SER A 367 -23.37 0.96 -0.77
N LEU A 368 -23.41 -0.32 -0.35
CA LEU A 368 -22.41 -0.94 0.51
C LEU A 368 -21.03 -1.07 -0.18
N GLU A 369 -20.99 -1.63 -1.37
CA GLU A 369 -19.76 -1.77 -2.17
C GLU A 369 -19.11 -0.42 -2.49
N THR A 370 -19.93 0.58 -2.78
CA THR A 370 -19.49 1.95 -3.11
C THR A 370 -18.83 2.62 -1.91
N ILE A 371 -19.38 2.44 -0.72
CA ILE A 371 -18.79 2.93 0.54
C ILE A 371 -17.49 2.17 0.86
N PHE A 372 -17.46 0.86 0.63
CA PHE A 372 -16.25 0.04 0.81
C PHE A 372 -15.11 0.46 -0.16
N ALA A 373 -15.42 0.68 -1.44
CA ALA A 373 -14.47 1.20 -2.43
C ALA A 373 -13.94 2.58 -2.04
N ALA A 374 -14.81 3.48 -1.59
CA ALA A 374 -14.41 4.81 -1.10
C ALA A 374 -13.50 4.74 0.14
N HIS A 375 -13.72 3.80 1.07
CA HIS A 375 -12.79 3.55 2.19
C HIS A 375 -11.41 3.05 1.70
N GLN A 376 -11.37 2.13 0.75
CA GLN A 376 -10.11 1.62 0.18
C GLN A 376 -9.35 2.68 -0.64
N GLN A 377 -10.06 3.61 -1.27
CA GLN A 377 -9.47 4.78 -1.94
C GLN A 377 -8.92 5.83 -0.95
N ASP A 378 -9.57 6.12 0.18
CA ASP A 378 -9.02 7.04 1.20
C ASP A 378 -7.78 6.46 1.91
N LYS A 379 -7.72 5.12 2.09
CA LYS A 379 -6.50 4.42 2.53
C LYS A 379 -5.31 4.64 1.59
N ARG A 380 -5.54 4.68 0.27
CA ARG A 380 -4.49 4.69 -0.77
C ARG A 380 -4.57 5.95 -1.64
N PRO A 381 -4.28 7.14 -1.07
CA PRO A 381 -4.35 8.39 -1.81
C PRO A 381 -3.23 8.51 -2.83
N ASN A 382 -3.53 9.02 -4.02
CA ASN A 382 -2.52 9.25 -5.06
C ASN A 382 -1.66 10.49 -4.70
N PRO A 383 -0.32 10.37 -4.62
CA PRO A 383 0.58 11.50 -4.40
C PRO A 383 0.50 12.49 -5.58
N SER A 384 0.45 13.79 -5.30
CA SER A 384 0.56 14.80 -6.36
C SER A 384 1.10 16.16 -5.92
N ARG A 385 2.05 16.70 -6.69
CA ARG A 385 2.58 18.06 -6.56
C ARG A 385 1.60 19.15 -7.01
N PHE A 386 0.52 18.76 -7.68
CA PHE A 386 -0.49 19.67 -8.23
C PHE A 386 -1.62 19.99 -7.25
N SER A 387 -1.66 19.33 -6.09
CA SER A 387 -2.57 19.63 -4.97
C SER A 387 -1.82 20.28 -3.81
N ALA A 388 -2.42 21.26 -3.14
CA ALA A 388 -1.81 21.93 -1.99
C ALA A 388 -1.49 20.98 -0.81
N SER A 389 -2.23 19.88 -0.66
CA SER A 389 -1.99 18.86 0.39
C SER A 389 -0.88 17.86 0.03
N GLY A 390 -0.32 17.91 -1.18
CA GLY A 390 0.64 16.94 -1.70
C GLY A 390 0.04 15.61 -2.16
N LYS A 391 -1.30 15.48 -2.13
CA LYS A 391 -2.05 14.30 -2.58
C LYS A 391 -3.36 14.71 -3.24
N PHE A 392 -3.90 13.87 -4.12
CA PHE A 392 -5.17 14.14 -4.79
C PHE A 392 -5.84 12.85 -5.27
N SER A 393 -7.08 12.62 -4.83
CA SER A 393 -7.90 11.44 -5.16
C SER A 393 -7.15 10.11 -4.96
N SER A 394 -7.54 9.04 -5.66
CA SER A 394 -6.87 7.73 -5.63
C SER A 394 -6.95 7.02 -6.97
N LYS A 395 -5.87 6.30 -7.33
CA LYS A 395 -5.81 5.43 -8.52
C LYS A 395 -6.28 4.00 -8.27
N PHE A 396 -6.68 3.67 -7.04
CA PHE A 396 -7.19 2.34 -6.69
C PHE A 396 -8.48 2.06 -7.45
N VAL A 397 -8.57 0.92 -8.13
CA VAL A 397 -9.73 0.50 -8.94
C VAL A 397 -10.56 -0.60 -8.28
N THR A 398 -11.85 -0.66 -8.61
CA THR A 398 -12.79 -1.70 -8.13
C THR A 398 -13.32 -2.48 -9.32
N CYS A 399 -13.07 -3.78 -9.34
CA CYS A 399 -13.56 -4.70 -10.37
C CYS A 399 -14.61 -5.68 -9.81
N VAL A 400 -15.65 -5.95 -10.58
CA VAL A 400 -16.71 -6.93 -10.21
C VAL A 400 -16.87 -7.94 -11.33
N LEU A 401 -16.68 -9.22 -11.02
CA LEU A 401 -16.99 -10.34 -11.90
C LEU A 401 -18.48 -10.68 -11.74
N THR A 402 -19.28 -10.47 -12.79
CA THR A 402 -20.75 -10.64 -12.75
C THR A 402 -21.27 -11.20 -14.07
N GLY A 403 -22.55 -11.59 -14.12
CA GLY A 403 -23.22 -11.95 -15.36
C GLY A 403 -23.41 -10.76 -16.30
N ASN A 404 -23.24 -11.00 -17.61
CA ASN A 404 -23.57 -10.07 -18.69
C ASN A 404 -24.94 -10.42 -19.32
N GLN A 405 -25.39 -9.61 -20.29
CA GLN A 405 -26.72 -9.75 -20.91
C GLN A 405 -26.95 -11.11 -21.62
N ASP A 406 -25.90 -11.77 -22.10
CA ASP A 406 -25.99 -13.09 -22.75
C ASP A 406 -25.96 -14.25 -21.75
N GLY A 407 -25.79 -13.97 -20.45
CA GLY A 407 -25.60 -14.93 -19.36
C GLY A 407 -24.17 -15.48 -19.26
N GLY A 408 -23.22 -14.88 -19.97
CA GLY A 408 -21.78 -15.11 -19.79
C GLY A 408 -21.22 -14.31 -18.60
N ILE A 409 -19.98 -14.58 -18.22
CA ILE A 409 -19.28 -13.86 -17.15
C ILE A 409 -18.44 -12.73 -17.77
N ASP A 410 -18.50 -11.53 -17.19
CA ASP A 410 -17.68 -10.37 -17.58
C ASP A 410 -17.21 -9.60 -16.33
N VAL A 411 -16.14 -8.82 -16.48
CA VAL A 411 -15.69 -7.85 -15.49
C VAL A 411 -16.42 -6.52 -15.70
N ASN A 412 -16.76 -5.82 -14.63
CA ASN A 412 -17.09 -4.40 -14.70
C ASN A 412 -16.14 -3.61 -13.80
N ALA A 413 -15.53 -2.54 -14.34
CA ALA A 413 -14.51 -1.74 -13.65
C ALA A 413 -15.00 -0.33 -13.30
N TYR A 414 -14.78 0.07 -12.06
CA TYR A 414 -15.26 1.32 -11.47
C TYR A 414 -14.21 1.97 -10.55
N GLN A 415 -14.42 3.26 -10.25
CA GLN A 415 -13.85 3.95 -9.11
C GLN A 415 -14.97 4.71 -8.39
N ALA A 416 -14.86 4.90 -7.07
CA ALA A 416 -15.68 5.85 -6.35
C ALA A 416 -15.17 7.29 -6.62
N SER A 417 -16.09 8.24 -6.70
CA SER A 417 -15.80 9.65 -6.97
C SER A 417 -15.15 10.36 -5.78
N ASP A 418 -14.50 11.50 -6.04
CA ASP A 418 -13.94 12.36 -4.98
C ASP A 418 -15.03 12.77 -3.96
N GLN A 419 -16.27 12.94 -4.44
CA GLN A 419 -17.41 13.27 -3.59
C GLN A 419 -17.79 12.09 -2.67
N ALA A 420 -17.68 10.85 -3.15
CA ALA A 420 -17.92 9.64 -2.37
C ALA A 420 -16.85 9.48 -1.28
N VAL A 421 -15.57 9.57 -1.65
CA VAL A 421 -14.43 9.50 -0.73
C VAL A 421 -14.54 10.57 0.36
N ALA A 422 -14.84 11.83 -0.02
CA ALA A 422 -15.03 12.92 0.94
C ALA A 422 -16.25 12.72 1.86
N MET A 423 -17.36 12.15 1.38
CA MET A 423 -18.53 11.84 2.21
C MET A 423 -18.26 10.70 3.22
N VAL A 424 -17.53 9.66 2.81
CA VAL A 424 -17.13 8.55 3.69
C VAL A 424 -16.14 9.01 4.76
N LYS A 425 -15.13 9.79 4.36
CA LYS A 425 -14.12 10.42 5.24
C LYS A 425 -14.72 11.42 6.24
N ALA A 426 -15.88 12.01 5.91
CA ALA A 426 -16.68 12.86 6.79
C ALA A 426 -17.81 12.11 7.53
N ASP A 427 -17.88 10.77 7.43
CA ASP A 427 -18.89 9.89 8.04
C ASP A 427 -20.35 10.30 7.71
N MET A 428 -20.60 10.81 6.51
CA MET A 428 -21.91 11.40 6.14
C MET A 428 -22.95 10.40 5.63
N ILE A 429 -22.52 9.24 5.12
CA ILE A 429 -23.36 8.30 4.37
C ILE A 429 -23.30 6.88 4.91
N GLU A 430 -24.37 6.12 4.68
CA GLU A 430 -24.46 4.68 4.93
C GLU A 430 -25.23 3.95 3.82
N ALA A 431 -25.02 2.64 3.75
CA ALA A 431 -25.75 1.77 2.83
C ALA A 431 -27.25 1.76 3.17
N SER A 432 -28.08 1.65 2.13
CA SER A 432 -29.52 1.48 2.26
C SER A 432 -29.90 0.00 2.12
N VAL A 433 -31.15 -0.33 2.44
CA VAL A 433 -31.74 -1.65 2.15
C VAL A 433 -31.91 -1.87 0.65
N ASP A 434 -32.13 -0.79 -0.10
CA ASP A 434 -32.09 -0.77 -1.56
C ASP A 434 -30.65 -0.48 -2.03
N PRO A 435 -30.00 -1.39 -2.77
CA PRO A 435 -28.61 -1.23 -3.20
C PRO A 435 -28.40 -0.04 -4.16
N GLY A 436 -29.42 0.41 -4.89
CA GLY A 436 -29.33 1.52 -5.84
C GLY A 436 -29.29 2.91 -5.21
N ILE A 437 -29.53 3.03 -3.90
CA ILE A 437 -29.57 4.32 -3.19
C ILE A 437 -28.70 4.32 -1.93
N VAL A 438 -28.23 5.51 -1.57
CA VAL A 438 -27.40 5.78 -0.39
C VAL A 438 -28.21 6.60 0.61
N ARG A 439 -28.15 6.27 1.91
CA ARG A 439 -28.80 7.06 2.98
C ARG A 439 -27.81 8.10 3.52
N LEU A 440 -28.26 9.34 3.68
CA LEU A 440 -27.55 10.31 4.50
C LEU A 440 -27.81 9.99 5.97
N LYS A 441 -26.74 9.98 6.78
CA LYS A 441 -26.86 9.81 8.22
C LYS A 441 -27.59 11.00 8.84
N GLU A 442 -27.98 10.85 10.09
CA GLU A 442 -28.52 11.94 10.91
C GLU A 442 -27.37 12.70 11.59
N GLU A 443 -27.62 13.97 11.93
CA GLU A 443 -26.66 14.81 12.67
C GLU A 443 -26.53 14.30 14.11
N ASP A 444 -25.35 13.77 14.47
CA ASP A 444 -25.05 13.42 15.85
C ASP A 444 -24.50 14.65 16.58
N ARG A 445 -25.33 15.24 17.44
CA ARG A 445 -24.98 16.35 18.35
C ARG A 445 -24.82 15.86 19.80
N GLY A 446 -24.47 14.59 19.98
CA GLY A 446 -24.57 13.80 21.21
C GLY A 446 -24.01 14.47 22.47
N GLN A 447 -24.91 14.76 23.41
CA GLN A 447 -24.52 14.98 24.79
C GLN A 447 -24.16 13.62 25.43
N ILE A 448 -22.98 13.55 26.06
CA ILE A 448 -22.71 12.75 27.26
C ILE A 448 -23.12 11.25 27.18
N GLN A 449 -22.27 10.39 26.61
CA GLN A 449 -21.78 9.13 27.26
C GLN A 449 -20.94 8.18 26.39
N SER A 450 -20.96 8.27 25.05
CA SER A 450 -20.08 7.44 24.20
C SER A 450 -19.07 8.30 23.43
N SER A 451 -17.83 7.82 23.27
CA SER A 451 -16.70 8.58 22.73
C SER A 451 -16.61 8.58 21.20
N ARG A 452 -17.75 8.70 20.50
CA ARG A 452 -17.78 8.90 19.05
C ARG A 452 -17.84 10.39 18.73
N SER A 453 -17.21 10.79 17.62
CA SER A 453 -17.22 12.18 17.17
C SER A 453 -18.65 12.62 16.86
N ALA A 454 -19.01 13.83 17.31
CA ALA A 454 -20.17 14.52 16.76
C ALA A 454 -20.04 14.65 15.23
N ARG A 455 -21.18 14.70 14.54
CA ARG A 455 -21.26 14.70 13.07
C ARG A 455 -22.08 15.87 12.58
N TYR A 456 -21.48 16.72 11.75
CA TYR A 456 -22.16 17.81 11.05
C TYR A 456 -22.42 17.38 9.60
N ILE A 457 -23.67 17.52 9.15
CA ILE A 457 -24.09 17.16 7.78
C ILE A 457 -24.67 18.43 7.13
N PRO A 458 -23.92 19.11 6.23
CA PRO A 458 -24.47 20.24 5.48
C PRO A 458 -25.66 19.80 4.62
N ASP A 459 -26.44 20.74 4.09
CA ASP A 459 -27.48 20.39 3.12
C ASP A 459 -26.84 19.84 1.84
N VAL A 460 -27.26 18.62 1.49
CA VAL A 460 -26.80 17.87 0.33
C VAL A 460 -27.90 17.85 -0.71
N PHE A 461 -27.51 18.10 -1.95
CA PHE A 461 -28.39 18.10 -3.12
C PHE A 461 -27.74 17.30 -4.24
N TYR A 462 -28.50 16.85 -5.23
CA TYR A 462 -27.97 16.32 -6.50
C TYR A 462 -28.54 17.09 -7.69
N ARG A 463 -27.82 17.07 -8.83
CA ARG A 463 -28.23 17.75 -10.07
C ARG A 463 -28.30 16.76 -11.23
N TYR A 464 -29.49 16.66 -11.83
CA TYR A 464 -29.74 15.87 -13.05
C TYR A 464 -30.31 16.75 -14.17
N LYS A 465 -30.25 16.24 -15.40
CA LYS A 465 -31.00 16.81 -16.53
C LYS A 465 -32.30 16.07 -16.70
N ASN A 466 -33.42 16.78 -16.66
CA ASN A 466 -34.73 16.19 -16.91
C ASN A 466 -34.93 15.90 -18.42
N LYS A 467 -36.07 15.29 -18.77
CA LYS A 467 -36.47 14.96 -20.16
C LYS A 467 -36.56 16.14 -21.15
N TYR A 468 -36.40 17.37 -20.69
CA TYR A 468 -36.34 18.59 -21.51
C TYR A 468 -34.93 19.19 -21.57
N GLY A 469 -33.92 18.50 -21.06
CA GLY A 469 -32.52 18.96 -21.01
C GLY A 469 -32.23 20.02 -19.93
N ILE A 470 -33.22 20.34 -19.09
CA ILE A 470 -33.10 21.35 -18.03
C ILE A 470 -32.44 20.73 -16.81
N ASP A 471 -31.41 21.40 -16.28
CA ASP A 471 -30.79 21.08 -15.00
C ASP A 471 -31.78 21.30 -13.85
N VAL A 472 -32.11 20.23 -13.13
CA VAL A 472 -32.92 20.24 -11.90
C VAL A 472 -32.02 19.95 -10.72
N LYS A 473 -32.21 20.67 -9.61
CA LYS A 473 -31.50 20.45 -8.34
C LYS A 473 -32.49 19.97 -7.28
N GLU A 474 -32.31 18.74 -6.81
CA GLU A 474 -33.17 18.11 -5.79
C GLU A 474 -32.42 17.85 -4.49
N ASN A 475 -33.17 17.74 -3.39
CA ASN A 475 -32.63 17.49 -2.05
C ASN A 475 -32.27 16.01 -1.89
N ALA A 476 -31.08 15.72 -1.35
CA ALA A 476 -30.59 14.37 -1.15
C ALA A 476 -30.98 13.75 0.21
N LYS A 477 -31.69 14.51 1.08
CA LYS A 477 -32.23 14.01 2.35
C LYS A 477 -33.62 13.37 2.11
N PRO A 478 -33.88 12.12 2.55
CA PRO A 478 -33.01 11.25 3.35
C PRO A 478 -32.04 10.37 2.54
N CYS A 479 -32.29 10.18 1.23
CA CYS A 479 -31.50 9.32 0.36
C CYS A 479 -31.36 9.88 -1.06
N PHE A 480 -30.36 9.38 -1.79
CA PHE A 480 -30.06 9.76 -3.17
C PHE A 480 -29.46 8.56 -3.97
N PRO A 481 -29.50 8.58 -5.32
CA PRO A 481 -28.99 7.48 -6.15
C PRO A 481 -27.48 7.28 -6.02
N VAL A 482 -27.03 6.01 -6.00
CA VAL A 482 -25.62 5.65 -5.86
C VAL A 482 -24.76 6.10 -7.03
N ASP A 483 -25.34 6.24 -8.24
CA ASP A 483 -24.60 6.57 -9.48
C ASP A 483 -23.80 7.88 -9.41
N TYR A 484 -24.21 8.86 -8.59
CA TYR A 484 -23.44 10.10 -8.38
C TYR A 484 -22.10 9.88 -7.67
N LEU A 485 -21.93 8.74 -6.99
CA LEU A 485 -20.73 8.36 -6.29
C LEU A 485 -19.79 7.52 -7.16
N LEU A 486 -20.16 7.20 -8.41
CA LEU A 486 -19.47 6.23 -9.25
C LEU A 486 -18.87 6.85 -10.51
N VAL A 487 -17.74 6.28 -10.95
CA VAL A 487 -17.07 6.60 -12.22
C VAL A 487 -16.72 5.30 -12.93
N SER A 488 -17.10 5.16 -14.20
CA SER A 488 -16.88 3.93 -14.98
C SER A 488 -15.59 3.94 -15.82
N LEU A 489 -14.88 2.82 -15.73
CA LEU A 489 -13.65 2.52 -16.44
C LEU A 489 -13.95 1.62 -17.64
N THR A 490 -12.92 1.36 -18.44
CA THR A 490 -12.90 0.26 -19.41
C THR A 490 -12.03 -0.88 -18.88
N HIS A 491 -12.17 -2.08 -19.43
CA HIS A 491 -11.36 -3.24 -19.05
C HIS A 491 -10.99 -4.07 -20.29
N GLY A 492 -10.03 -4.98 -20.15
CA GLY A 492 -9.65 -5.90 -21.21
C GLY A 492 -8.41 -6.73 -20.91
N PHE A 493 -7.90 -7.35 -21.97
CA PHE A 493 -6.66 -8.13 -22.00
C PHE A 493 -5.72 -7.54 -23.08
N PRO A 494 -4.39 -7.64 -22.92
CA PRO A 494 -3.45 -7.20 -23.93
C PRO A 494 -3.57 -8.08 -25.20
N ALA A 495 -3.47 -7.46 -26.38
CA ALA A 495 -3.54 -8.19 -27.66
C ALA A 495 -2.37 -9.19 -27.86
N LEU A 496 -1.26 -8.99 -27.15
CA LEU A 496 -0.15 -9.92 -27.01
C LEU A 496 0.20 -10.00 -25.51
N PRO A 497 -0.17 -11.08 -24.79
CA PRO A 497 0.09 -11.19 -23.35
C PRO A 497 1.58 -11.41 -23.08
N SER A 498 2.17 -10.50 -22.30
CA SER A 498 3.57 -10.55 -21.85
C SER A 498 3.67 -10.36 -20.33
N PRO A 499 3.10 -11.28 -19.53
CA PRO A 499 3.06 -11.14 -18.08
C PRO A 499 4.46 -11.20 -17.45
N SER A 500 4.55 -10.59 -16.27
CA SER A 500 5.74 -10.61 -15.42
C SER A 500 5.89 -11.95 -14.71
N PHE A 501 4.78 -12.55 -14.27
CA PHE A 501 4.71 -13.93 -13.77
C PHE A 501 4.46 -14.90 -14.92
N ARG A 502 5.30 -15.94 -15.03
CA ARG A 502 5.38 -16.82 -16.22
C ARG A 502 5.17 -18.30 -15.93
N THR A 503 4.91 -18.67 -14.68
CA THR A 503 4.73 -20.07 -14.29
C THR A 503 3.52 -20.71 -15.00
N PRO A 504 3.69 -21.81 -15.75
CA PRO A 504 2.63 -22.37 -16.60
C PRO A 504 1.56 -23.13 -15.82
N VAL A 505 1.84 -23.49 -14.55
CA VAL A 505 0.88 -24.13 -13.63
C VAL A 505 1.05 -23.43 -12.27
N PRO A 506 0.11 -22.54 -11.87
CA PRO A 506 0.29 -21.72 -10.67
C PRO A 506 0.46 -22.56 -9.40
N PHE A 507 1.11 -21.98 -8.40
CA PHE A 507 1.22 -22.54 -7.05
C PHE A 507 -0.16 -22.58 -6.35
N SER A 508 -0.24 -23.24 -5.19
CA SER A 508 -1.47 -23.17 -4.37
C SER A 508 -1.74 -21.73 -3.96
N ILE A 509 -2.93 -21.22 -4.28
CA ILE A 509 -3.36 -19.86 -3.90
C ILE A 509 -3.71 -19.85 -2.40
N GLU A 510 -3.22 -18.84 -1.69
CA GLU A 510 -3.42 -18.63 -0.26
C GLU A 510 -4.89 -18.56 0.18
N ASN A 511 -5.13 -18.79 1.47
CA ASN A 511 -6.44 -18.62 2.13
C ASN A 511 -7.60 -19.41 1.49
N ARG A 512 -7.31 -20.51 0.79
CA ARG A 512 -8.27 -21.46 0.16
C ARG A 512 -8.22 -22.85 0.83
N ALA A 513 -8.30 -22.90 2.16
CA ALA A 513 -8.18 -24.12 2.95
C ALA A 513 -9.06 -25.27 2.42
N GLY A 514 -8.47 -26.46 2.21
CA GLY A 514 -9.14 -27.64 1.67
C GLY A 514 -9.42 -27.63 0.16
N LEU A 515 -9.09 -26.55 -0.56
CA LEU A 515 -9.07 -26.50 -2.03
C LEU A 515 -7.64 -26.31 -2.57
N HIS A 516 -6.86 -25.40 -1.95
CA HIS A 516 -5.45 -25.17 -2.25
C HIS A 516 -4.71 -24.97 -0.93
N ASP A 517 -4.24 -26.07 -0.33
CA ASP A 517 -3.37 -25.99 0.83
C ASP A 517 -1.93 -25.71 0.36
N GLN A 518 -1.24 -24.79 1.04
CA GLN A 518 0.17 -24.44 0.78
C GLN A 518 1.06 -25.22 1.75
N SER A 519 2.07 -25.94 1.23
CA SER A 519 3.02 -26.69 2.06
C SER A 519 4.42 -26.74 1.45
N MET A 520 5.42 -27.00 2.31
CA MET A 520 6.78 -27.31 1.84
C MET A 520 6.82 -28.58 0.98
N ASP A 521 5.95 -29.57 1.23
CA ASP A 521 5.87 -30.76 0.39
C ASP A 521 5.46 -30.43 -1.04
N LEU A 522 4.61 -29.41 -1.27
CA LEU A 522 4.25 -28.98 -2.61
C LEU A 522 5.44 -28.35 -3.35
N ILE A 523 6.30 -27.61 -2.63
CA ILE A 523 7.59 -27.12 -3.12
C ILE A 523 8.51 -28.31 -3.45
N VAL A 524 8.73 -29.22 -2.51
CA VAL A 524 9.62 -30.38 -2.67
C VAL A 524 9.19 -31.27 -3.83
N ASN A 525 7.89 -31.55 -3.98
CA ASN A 525 7.36 -32.39 -5.07
C ASN A 525 7.41 -31.70 -6.44
N ARG A 526 7.18 -30.37 -6.52
CA ARG A 526 7.18 -29.64 -7.80
C ARG A 526 8.59 -29.24 -8.26
N LEU A 527 9.41 -28.65 -7.38
CA LEU A 527 10.76 -28.21 -7.73
C LEU A 527 11.82 -29.32 -7.58
N GLY A 528 11.54 -30.41 -6.87
CA GLY A 528 12.54 -31.38 -6.44
C GLY A 528 13.45 -31.95 -7.52
N SER A 529 12.93 -32.13 -8.74
CA SER A 529 13.70 -32.53 -9.92
C SER A 529 14.53 -31.39 -10.50
N VAL A 530 13.95 -30.19 -10.65
CA VAL A 530 14.60 -28.98 -11.18
C VAL A 530 15.74 -28.53 -10.26
N LEU A 531 15.47 -28.44 -8.97
CA LEU A 531 16.47 -28.10 -7.96
C LEU A 531 17.57 -29.15 -7.89
N ARG A 532 17.28 -30.45 -8.07
CA ARG A 532 18.35 -31.47 -8.14
C ARG A 532 19.27 -31.23 -9.34
N LYS A 533 18.74 -30.93 -10.55
CA LYS A 533 19.55 -30.51 -11.71
C LYS A 533 20.44 -29.30 -11.37
N VAL A 534 19.86 -28.27 -10.77
CA VAL A 534 20.57 -27.02 -10.41
C VAL A 534 21.64 -27.26 -9.33
N ILE A 535 21.34 -28.06 -8.31
CA ILE A 535 22.28 -28.49 -7.26
C ILE A 535 23.48 -29.23 -7.86
N ASP A 536 23.23 -30.14 -8.79
CA ASP A 536 24.25 -30.98 -9.42
C ASP A 536 25.09 -30.18 -10.45
N SER A 537 24.52 -29.13 -11.07
CA SER A 537 25.19 -28.23 -12.04
C SER A 537 25.91 -27.03 -11.41
N PHE A 538 25.50 -26.55 -10.23
CA PHE A 538 26.08 -25.39 -9.54
C PHE A 538 26.66 -25.72 -8.14
N PRO A 539 27.60 -26.68 -8.01
CA PRO A 539 28.14 -27.11 -6.71
C PRO A 539 29.23 -26.16 -6.14
N GLN A 540 28.78 -25.12 -5.42
CA GLN A 540 29.60 -24.23 -4.56
C GLN A 540 30.61 -23.29 -5.29
N PRO A 541 30.98 -22.12 -4.70
CA PRO A 541 31.57 -20.99 -5.43
C PRO A 541 33.10 -21.06 -5.60
N HIS A 542 33.68 -22.26 -5.69
CA HIS A 542 35.13 -22.48 -5.68
C HIS A 542 35.68 -23.36 -6.82
N SER A 543 34.85 -23.74 -7.80
CA SER A 543 35.37 -24.24 -9.08
C SER A 543 35.59 -23.08 -10.05
N GLU A 544 36.78 -22.98 -10.62
CA GLU A 544 36.97 -22.23 -11.87
C GLU A 544 36.14 -22.93 -12.97
N TYR A 545 35.30 -22.18 -13.68
CA TYR A 545 34.44 -22.74 -14.72
C TYR A 545 35.24 -22.96 -16.02
N ASP A 546 35.31 -24.20 -16.51
CA ASP A 546 35.94 -24.48 -17.80
C ASP A 546 35.03 -24.05 -18.96
N THR A 547 35.50 -23.09 -19.75
CA THR A 547 34.67 -22.19 -20.58
C THR A 547 34.36 -22.73 -21.98
N LYS A 548 34.30 -24.07 -22.18
CA LYS A 548 34.26 -24.68 -23.53
C LYS A 548 33.21 -25.77 -23.77
N GLY A 549 31.97 -25.32 -23.99
CA GLY A 549 31.01 -25.96 -24.88
C GLY A 549 30.14 -27.08 -24.29
N LYS A 550 28.89 -27.16 -24.74
CA LYS A 550 27.83 -28.12 -24.35
C LYS A 550 27.40 -28.15 -22.87
N GLY A 551 28.22 -27.69 -21.93
CA GLY A 551 27.79 -27.42 -20.55
C GLY A 551 26.82 -26.23 -20.52
N LYS A 552 27.33 -25.05 -20.88
CA LYS A 552 26.63 -23.75 -20.75
C LYS A 552 25.19 -23.73 -21.29
N GLU A 553 24.93 -24.36 -22.43
CA GLU A 553 23.57 -24.42 -23.03
C GLU A 553 22.59 -25.17 -22.10
N ARG A 554 23.03 -26.29 -21.51
CA ARG A 554 22.26 -27.09 -20.55
C ARG A 554 22.12 -26.38 -19.20
N ASP A 555 23.14 -25.65 -18.78
CA ASP A 555 23.12 -24.87 -17.54
C ASP A 555 22.12 -23.69 -17.67
N GLU A 556 22.09 -23.01 -18.82
CA GLU A 556 21.11 -21.98 -19.16
C GLU A 556 19.68 -22.54 -19.26
N GLU A 557 19.49 -23.71 -19.86
CA GLU A 557 18.18 -24.41 -19.85
C GLU A 557 17.70 -24.71 -18.41
N CYS A 558 18.59 -25.19 -17.53
CA CYS A 558 18.23 -25.49 -16.14
C CYS A 558 17.92 -24.21 -15.32
N LEU A 559 18.64 -23.11 -15.58
CA LEU A 559 18.33 -21.80 -14.98
C LEU A 559 16.99 -21.25 -15.49
N LEU A 560 16.66 -21.44 -16.76
CA LEU A 560 15.38 -21.01 -17.34
C LEU A 560 14.21 -21.84 -16.81
N GLU A 561 14.39 -23.16 -16.65
CA GLU A 561 13.41 -24.04 -16.00
C GLU A 561 13.15 -23.63 -14.53
N LEU A 562 14.21 -23.29 -13.79
CA LEU A 562 14.11 -22.77 -12.43
C LEU A 562 13.41 -21.40 -12.39
N GLN A 563 13.81 -20.45 -13.24
CA GLN A 563 13.18 -19.13 -13.30
C GLN A 563 11.69 -19.26 -13.64
N THR A 564 11.35 -20.07 -14.64
CA THR A 564 9.97 -20.31 -15.08
C THR A 564 9.11 -20.90 -13.96
N TYR A 565 9.69 -21.60 -12.99
CA TYR A 565 8.97 -22.03 -11.79
C TYR A 565 8.86 -20.92 -10.73
N LEU A 566 9.96 -20.23 -10.43
CA LEU A 566 10.01 -19.18 -9.41
C LEU A 566 9.21 -17.92 -9.79
N SER A 567 8.86 -17.76 -11.06
CA SER A 567 8.04 -16.68 -11.63
C SER A 567 6.55 -16.81 -11.28
N ASP A 568 6.23 -17.07 -10.00
CA ASP A 568 4.88 -17.24 -9.44
C ASP A 568 4.69 -16.35 -8.20
N TRP A 569 3.65 -15.52 -8.19
CA TRP A 569 3.35 -14.63 -7.07
C TRP A 569 3.02 -15.38 -5.77
N HIS A 570 2.19 -16.41 -5.83
CA HIS A 570 1.70 -17.14 -4.66
C HIS A 570 2.82 -17.97 -4.02
N LEU A 571 3.75 -18.47 -4.84
CA LEU A 571 5.00 -19.08 -4.36
C LEU A 571 5.88 -18.07 -3.62
N ILE A 572 6.12 -16.89 -4.19
CA ILE A 572 6.95 -15.85 -3.56
C ILE A 572 6.32 -15.36 -2.25
N ALA A 573 5.00 -15.17 -2.22
CA ALA A 573 4.24 -14.86 -1.00
C ALA A 573 4.35 -15.97 0.06
N PHE A 574 4.27 -17.24 -0.34
CA PHE A 574 4.45 -18.37 0.58
C PHE A 574 5.90 -18.47 1.10
N ILE A 575 6.91 -18.15 0.28
CA ILE A 575 8.32 -18.11 0.73
C ILE A 575 8.54 -17.01 1.79
N ASP A 576 7.86 -15.86 1.67
CA ASP A 576 7.86 -14.80 2.69
C ASP A 576 7.18 -15.26 4.00
N THR A 577 6.03 -15.96 3.93
CA THR A 577 5.33 -16.43 5.14
C THR A 577 6.05 -17.57 5.87
N ILE A 578 6.87 -18.39 5.20
CA ILE A 578 7.74 -19.37 5.86
C ILE A 578 8.91 -18.69 6.60
N GLY A 579 9.33 -17.48 6.19
CA GLY A 579 10.36 -16.70 6.88
C GLY A 579 11.80 -17.23 6.74
N ILE A 580 12.10 -18.04 5.71
CA ILE A 580 13.47 -18.48 5.40
C ILE A 580 14.29 -17.36 4.74
N PHE A 581 13.62 -16.44 4.03
CA PHE A 581 14.27 -15.35 3.32
C PHE A 581 14.16 -14.02 4.06
N ASP A 582 15.32 -13.43 4.38
CA ASP A 582 15.40 -12.04 4.82
C ASP A 582 14.92 -11.10 3.69
N ARG A 583 14.34 -9.94 4.05
CA ARG A 583 13.84 -8.95 3.07
C ARG A 583 14.81 -8.59 1.92
N PRO A 584 16.14 -8.39 2.13
CA PRO A 584 17.08 -8.22 1.02
C PRO A 584 17.27 -9.47 0.15
N ASP A 585 17.22 -10.67 0.71
CA ASP A 585 17.39 -11.93 -0.02
C ASP A 585 16.14 -12.24 -0.88
N LEU A 586 14.94 -11.86 -0.40
CA LEU A 586 13.72 -11.82 -1.22
C LEU A 586 13.84 -10.89 -2.43
N ALA A 587 14.58 -9.78 -2.32
CA ALA A 587 14.78 -8.87 -3.46
C ALA A 587 15.66 -9.50 -4.56
N TYR A 588 16.64 -10.34 -4.20
CA TYR A 588 17.38 -11.14 -5.19
C TYR A 588 16.50 -12.25 -5.80
N LEU A 589 15.64 -12.89 -5.00
CA LEU A 589 14.67 -13.88 -5.49
C LEU A 589 13.71 -13.29 -6.52
N ALA A 590 13.08 -12.15 -6.18
CA ALA A 590 12.18 -11.42 -7.07
C ALA A 590 12.90 -10.89 -8.33
N LYS A 591 14.11 -10.32 -8.17
CA LYS A 591 14.96 -9.87 -9.28
C LYS A 591 15.25 -11.00 -10.27
N PHE A 592 15.53 -12.21 -9.80
CA PHE A 592 15.73 -13.38 -10.67
C PHE A 592 14.40 -13.86 -11.31
N ALA A 593 13.38 -14.10 -10.51
CA ALA A 593 12.07 -14.62 -10.94
C ALA A 593 11.34 -13.73 -11.98
N LEU A 594 11.62 -12.42 -11.97
CA LEU A 594 11.03 -11.42 -12.87
C LEU A 594 12.01 -10.89 -13.93
N CYS A 595 13.24 -11.43 -14.01
CA CYS A 595 14.26 -10.94 -14.93
C CYS A 595 13.86 -11.18 -16.41
N GLN A 596 13.71 -10.10 -17.18
CA GLN A 596 13.43 -10.18 -18.62
C GLN A 596 14.62 -9.81 -19.52
N ASP A 597 15.71 -9.29 -18.96
CA ASP A 597 16.93 -8.94 -19.69
C ASP A 597 17.91 -10.13 -19.74
N PRO A 598 18.23 -10.69 -20.93
CA PRO A 598 19.20 -11.78 -21.06
C PRO A 598 20.61 -11.42 -20.55
N ASN A 599 20.99 -10.14 -20.55
CA ASN A 599 22.31 -9.71 -20.09
C ASN A 599 22.42 -9.72 -18.56
N ALA A 600 21.32 -9.39 -17.86
CA ALA A 600 21.25 -9.41 -16.40
C ALA A 600 20.92 -10.81 -15.82
N PHE A 601 20.31 -11.70 -16.61
CA PHE A 601 19.78 -12.99 -16.16
C PHE A 601 20.79 -13.86 -15.39
N GLN A 602 21.97 -14.12 -15.97
CA GLN A 602 22.99 -14.96 -15.33
C GLN A 602 23.53 -14.30 -14.03
N SER A 603 23.71 -12.98 -14.03
CA SER A 603 24.12 -12.25 -12.81
C SER A 603 23.05 -12.30 -11.71
N ALA A 604 21.76 -12.24 -12.06
CA ALA A 604 20.67 -12.33 -11.08
C ALA A 604 20.58 -13.73 -10.45
N ALA A 605 20.87 -14.79 -11.20
CA ALA A 605 21.00 -16.15 -10.67
C ALA A 605 22.18 -16.27 -9.70
N GLU A 606 23.36 -15.76 -10.09
CA GLU A 606 24.55 -15.78 -9.24
C GLU A 606 24.39 -14.96 -7.96
N ASP A 607 23.76 -13.78 -8.03
CA ASP A 607 23.44 -12.95 -6.86
C ASP A 607 22.58 -13.75 -5.87
N LEU A 608 21.48 -14.36 -6.35
CA LEU A 608 20.58 -15.18 -5.55
C LEU A 608 21.29 -16.40 -4.93
N PHE A 609 22.10 -17.13 -5.69
CA PHE A 609 22.75 -18.36 -5.22
C PHE A 609 23.83 -18.11 -4.15
N ARG A 610 24.36 -16.88 -4.09
CA ARG A 610 25.30 -16.44 -3.04
C ARG A 610 24.61 -16.04 -1.73
N THR A 611 23.28 -15.88 -1.71
CA THR A 611 22.55 -15.51 -0.49
C THR A 611 22.48 -16.65 0.55
N ASN A 612 22.46 -16.29 1.83
CA ASN A 612 22.39 -17.27 2.93
C ASN A 612 21.00 -17.91 2.99
N SER A 613 19.95 -17.16 2.72
CA SER A 613 18.58 -17.67 2.70
C SER A 613 18.34 -18.66 1.56
N TRP A 614 18.89 -18.44 0.36
CA TRP A 614 18.84 -19.44 -0.72
C TRP A 614 19.56 -20.73 -0.33
N GLN A 615 20.76 -20.64 0.25
CA GLN A 615 21.51 -21.82 0.68
C GLN A 615 20.78 -22.61 1.77
N THR A 616 20.14 -21.91 2.71
CA THR A 616 19.30 -22.51 3.76
C THR A 616 18.04 -23.18 3.17
N PHE A 617 17.34 -22.51 2.26
CA PHE A 617 16.18 -23.06 1.54
C PHE A 617 16.54 -24.33 0.77
N ILE A 618 17.66 -24.31 0.03
CA ILE A 618 18.19 -25.46 -0.70
C ILE A 618 18.59 -26.61 0.24
N MET A 619 19.11 -26.31 1.43
CA MET A 619 19.42 -27.33 2.44
C MET A 619 18.14 -28.02 2.96
N ILE A 620 17.12 -27.24 3.32
CA ILE A 620 15.82 -27.77 3.79
C ILE A 620 15.17 -28.63 2.70
N VAL A 621 15.18 -28.19 1.44
CA VAL A 621 14.66 -28.98 0.30
C VAL A 621 15.50 -30.24 0.04
N LYS A 622 16.83 -30.21 0.25
CA LYS A 622 17.68 -31.41 0.13
C LYS A 622 17.36 -32.48 1.18
N GLU A 623 17.10 -32.08 2.42
CA GLU A 623 16.82 -33.00 3.53
C GLU A 623 15.40 -33.60 3.46
N THR A 624 14.44 -32.82 2.96
CA THR A 624 13.05 -33.26 2.75
C THR A 624 12.84 -34.06 1.45
N LEU A 625 13.77 -34.00 0.50
CA LEU A 625 13.71 -34.79 -0.74
C LEU A 625 13.88 -36.30 -0.48
N PRO A 626 12.95 -37.16 -0.94
CA PRO A 626 13.09 -38.61 -0.81
C PRO A 626 14.37 -39.17 -1.46
N GLY A 627 15.35 -39.48 -0.62
CA GLY A 627 16.43 -40.43 -0.84
C GLY A 627 17.32 -40.23 -2.08
N SER A 628 18.42 -39.50 -1.92
CA SER A 628 19.68 -39.95 -2.54
C SER A 628 20.39 -40.89 -1.57
N ARG A 629 20.13 -42.20 -1.67
CA ARG A 629 20.91 -43.20 -0.93
C ARG A 629 22.31 -43.25 -1.54
N VAL A 630 23.30 -42.74 -0.81
CA VAL A 630 24.72 -42.91 -1.15
C VAL A 630 24.98 -44.41 -1.40
N PRO A 631 25.57 -44.80 -2.55
CA PRO A 631 25.91 -46.19 -2.79
C PRO A 631 26.93 -46.64 -1.75
N VAL A 632 26.52 -47.56 -0.87
CA VAL A 632 27.46 -48.26 0.01
C VAL A 632 28.43 -49.01 -0.90
N GLN A 633 29.72 -48.62 -0.86
CA GLN A 633 30.75 -49.30 -1.63
C GLN A 633 30.95 -50.70 -1.06
N ASN A 634 30.31 -51.69 -1.70
CA ASN A 634 30.63 -53.10 -1.52
C ASN A 634 32.09 -53.32 -1.95
N HIS A 635 33.01 -53.31 -0.99
CA HIS A 635 34.40 -53.71 -1.20
C HIS A 635 34.47 -55.21 -1.46
N ALA A 636 34.25 -55.58 -2.72
CA ALA A 636 34.39 -56.94 -3.19
C ALA A 636 35.88 -57.36 -3.22
N SER A 637 36.27 -58.16 -2.22
CA SER A 637 37.29 -59.21 -2.30
C SER A 637 38.45 -59.01 -3.29
N GLY A 638 39.50 -58.31 -2.88
CA GLY A 638 40.82 -58.37 -3.52
C GLY A 638 41.70 -59.44 -2.86
N SER A 639 42.14 -60.45 -3.61
CA SER A 639 43.01 -61.53 -3.10
C SER A 639 44.48 -61.28 -3.41
N SER A 640 45.35 -61.42 -2.40
CA SER A 640 46.81 -61.56 -2.58
C SER A 640 47.43 -62.26 -1.37
N ASN A 641 48.39 -63.16 -1.61
CA ASN A 641 49.09 -63.93 -0.57
C ASN A 641 50.29 -63.18 0.02
N GLY A 642 50.55 -63.38 1.32
CA GLY A 642 51.79 -62.96 2.00
C GLY A 642 51.97 -63.74 3.32
N VAL A 643 53.20 -64.16 3.63
CA VAL A 643 53.55 -64.98 4.80
C VAL A 643 54.76 -64.36 5.51
N GLY A 644 54.75 -64.26 6.85
CA GLY A 644 55.95 -63.93 7.63
C GLY A 644 55.73 -63.40 9.06
N ASP A 645 56.00 -64.27 10.05
CA ASP A 645 56.49 -64.05 11.43
C ASP A 645 55.80 -63.14 12.49
N PHE A 646 55.97 -63.61 13.74
CA PHE A 646 55.60 -63.08 15.08
C PHE A 646 56.88 -62.63 15.84
N PRO A 647 56.83 -61.78 16.91
CA PRO A 647 56.43 -62.15 18.30
C PRO A 647 55.41 -61.16 18.95
N ASP A 648 54.51 -61.49 19.90
CA ASP A 648 54.59 -62.13 21.25
C ASP A 648 55.22 -61.21 22.34
N ILE A 649 54.78 -61.10 23.62
CA ILE A 649 53.82 -61.79 24.53
C ILE A 649 53.58 -60.88 25.81
N PRO A 650 52.69 -61.12 26.85
CA PRO A 650 51.60 -62.08 27.08
C PRO A 650 50.22 -61.51 27.56
N ALA A 651 50.03 -61.24 28.87
CA ALA A 651 48.79 -61.00 29.65
C ALA A 651 49.10 -60.10 30.90
N GLU A 652 48.27 -59.78 31.91
CA GLU A 652 47.00 -60.29 32.52
C GLU A 652 46.09 -59.05 32.87
N LEU A 653 44.88 -59.05 33.46
CA LEU A 653 44.14 -59.88 34.45
C LEU A 653 42.72 -59.21 34.60
N TYR A 654 41.52 -59.76 34.90
CA TYR A 654 40.89 -61.09 35.09
C TYR A 654 39.86 -61.33 33.92
N ASP A 655 38.82 -62.19 33.84
CA ASP A 655 37.91 -62.98 34.73
C ASP A 655 36.93 -62.16 35.62
N ASP A 656 35.72 -62.58 36.02
CA ASP A 656 34.84 -63.73 35.66
C ASP A 656 33.59 -63.20 34.89
N VAL A 657 32.89 -63.86 33.95
CA VAL A 657 32.57 -65.27 33.65
C VAL A 657 31.50 -65.90 34.56
N HIS A 658 30.25 -65.96 34.08
CA HIS A 658 29.53 -67.25 34.10
C HIS A 658 28.41 -67.36 33.06
N MET A 659 28.51 -68.41 32.23
CA MET A 659 27.46 -68.93 31.37
C MET A 659 26.68 -70.04 32.08
N THR A 660 25.39 -70.17 31.79
CA THR A 660 24.67 -71.46 31.72
C THR A 660 23.56 -71.38 30.68
N GLY A 661 23.28 -72.50 30.01
CA GLY A 661 22.14 -72.65 29.10
C GLY A 661 21.94 -74.10 28.70
N ALA A 662 20.71 -74.48 28.33
CA ALA A 662 20.38 -75.75 27.67
C ALA A 662 18.94 -75.75 27.12
N THR A 663 18.71 -76.44 26.01
CA THR A 663 17.37 -76.76 25.44
C THR A 663 16.77 -78.00 26.08
N PRO A 664 15.43 -78.21 25.98
CA PRO A 664 14.99 -79.35 25.14
C PRO A 664 13.70 -79.11 24.33
N GLN A 665 13.43 -80.01 23.37
CA GLN A 665 12.13 -80.16 22.69
C GLN A 665 11.27 -81.24 23.37
N ALA A 666 9.93 -81.09 23.38
CA ALA A 666 8.97 -82.20 23.15
C ALA A 666 7.48 -81.75 23.12
N THR A 667 6.82 -81.97 21.97
CA THR A 667 5.42 -82.44 21.76
C THR A 667 4.20 -81.87 22.53
N ASN A 668 3.24 -81.40 21.72
CA ASN A 668 1.78 -81.68 21.76
C ASN A 668 0.76 -80.80 22.55
N ASP A 669 -0.11 -80.19 21.73
CA ASP A 669 -1.59 -80.10 21.80
C ASP A 669 -2.34 -78.98 22.57
N HIS A 670 -3.18 -78.31 21.78
CA HIS A 670 -4.40 -77.51 22.05
C HIS A 670 -4.38 -76.21 22.89
N ASP A 671 -4.56 -75.11 22.15
CA ASP A 671 -5.48 -73.97 22.38
C ASP A 671 -5.76 -73.46 23.81
N VAL A 672 -5.32 -72.22 24.09
CA VAL A 672 -6.21 -71.13 24.52
C VAL A 672 -5.50 -69.77 24.40
N ILE A 673 -6.28 -68.71 24.15
CA ILE A 673 -5.81 -67.31 24.05
C ILE A 673 -5.40 -66.76 25.43
N GLN A 674 -4.24 -66.11 25.53
CA GLN A 674 -3.95 -65.16 26.62
C GLN A 674 -3.31 -63.87 26.11
N GLN A 675 -3.55 -62.79 26.86
CA GLN A 675 -3.28 -61.40 26.49
C GLN A 675 -2.07 -60.87 27.27
N ASN A 676 -1.25 -60.01 26.65
CA ASN A 676 -0.40 -59.10 27.41
C ASN A 676 -1.28 -58.00 28.04
N PRO A 677 -1.07 -57.62 29.32
CA PRO A 677 -1.77 -56.50 29.93
C PRO A 677 -1.26 -55.18 29.36
N GLY A 678 -2.08 -54.51 28.54
CA GLY A 678 -1.72 -53.27 27.86
C GLY A 678 -1.78 -52.03 28.76
N GLY A 679 -0.91 -51.06 28.48
CA GLY A 679 -1.09 -49.68 28.91
C GLY A 679 -2.24 -49.00 28.16
N SER A 680 -2.71 -47.86 28.66
CA SER A 680 -3.82 -47.11 28.06
C SER A 680 -3.31 -45.89 27.27
N ALA A 681 -3.58 -45.87 25.96
CA ALA A 681 -3.29 -44.72 25.11
C ALA A 681 -4.22 -43.55 25.46
N CYS A 682 -3.65 -42.37 25.71
CA CYS A 682 -4.43 -41.18 26.04
C CYS A 682 -5.28 -40.73 24.82
N PRO A 683 -6.59 -40.50 24.96
CA PRO A 683 -7.46 -40.10 23.84
C PRO A 683 -7.15 -38.70 23.29
N HIS A 684 -6.38 -37.87 24.02
CA HIS A 684 -6.06 -36.49 23.64
C HIS A 684 -4.68 -36.30 23.00
N CYS A 685 -3.70 -37.18 23.30
CA CYS A 685 -2.34 -37.06 22.76
C CYS A 685 -1.73 -38.39 22.29
N THR A 686 -2.49 -39.48 22.27
CA THR A 686 -2.11 -40.84 21.83
C THR A 686 -0.96 -41.52 22.58
N PHE A 687 -0.34 -40.85 23.57
CA PHE A 687 0.73 -41.43 24.39
C PHE A 687 0.23 -42.62 25.22
N GLU A 688 0.95 -43.74 25.20
CA GLU A 688 0.66 -44.94 26.00
C GLU A 688 1.11 -44.75 27.45
N ASN A 689 0.17 -44.86 28.40
CA ASN A 689 0.41 -44.67 29.83
C ASN A 689 0.45 -46.03 30.56
N GLU A 690 1.18 -46.11 31.68
CA GLU A 690 1.31 -47.36 32.44
C GLU A 690 -0.04 -47.82 33.03
N PRO A 691 -0.27 -49.15 33.16
CA PRO A 691 -1.54 -49.67 33.66
C PRO A 691 -1.90 -49.15 35.07
N GLY A 692 -2.93 -48.32 35.15
CA GLY A 692 -3.46 -47.78 36.41
C GLY A 692 -3.29 -46.27 36.62
N THR A 693 -2.65 -45.53 35.71
CA THR A 693 -2.66 -44.06 35.72
C THR A 693 -4.06 -43.51 35.42
N THR A 694 -4.53 -42.53 36.20
CA THR A 694 -5.80 -41.81 35.94
C THR A 694 -5.65 -40.72 34.88
N ASP A 695 -4.52 -40.01 34.93
CA ASP A 695 -4.23 -38.84 34.11
C ASP A 695 -2.95 -39.06 33.29
N CYS A 696 -2.92 -38.53 32.07
CA CYS A 696 -1.83 -38.77 31.14
C CYS A 696 -0.54 -38.07 31.57
N ALA A 697 0.58 -38.82 31.60
CA ALA A 697 1.89 -38.34 32.00
C ALA A 697 2.45 -37.20 31.12
N VAL A 698 1.91 -37.00 29.91
CA VAL A 698 2.37 -35.98 28.95
C VAL A 698 1.50 -34.73 28.94
N CYS A 699 0.16 -34.87 29.01
CA CYS A 699 -0.76 -33.73 28.88
C CYS A 699 -1.58 -33.41 30.14
N GLY A 700 -1.51 -34.23 31.19
CA GLY A 700 -2.24 -34.01 32.46
C GLY A 700 -3.77 -34.10 32.35
N LEU A 701 -4.30 -34.67 31.27
CA LEU A 701 -5.73 -34.91 31.07
C LEU A 701 -6.11 -36.36 31.43
N PRO A 702 -7.34 -36.63 31.90
CA PRO A 702 -7.80 -37.98 32.19
C PRO A 702 -7.66 -38.95 31.01
N ILE A 703 -7.43 -40.22 31.33
CA ILE A 703 -7.31 -41.32 30.36
C ILE A 703 -8.63 -42.11 30.24
N SER A 704 -9.64 -41.76 31.05
CA SER A 704 -10.98 -42.39 31.11
C SER A 704 -12.12 -41.38 31.03
#